data_AF-A0A6G7ZKE4-F1
#
_entry.id   AF-A0A6G7ZKE4-F1
#
_cell.length_a   1.000
_cell.length_b   1.000
_cell.length_c   1.000
_cell.angle_alpha   90.00
_cell.angle_beta   90.00
_cell.angle_gamma   90.00
#
_symmetry.space_group_name_H-M   'P 1'
#
loop_
_entity.id
_entity.type
_entity.pdbx_description
1 polymer ?
#
loop_
_entity_poly.entity_id
_entity_poly.type
_entity_poly.pdbx_seq_one_letter_code
_entity_poly.pdbx_strand_id
1 'polypeptide(L)'
;MQADKRISARAVLRCSALVALAAAAATAGAQTAPILQPGAPGQATRPLSADEASRIANTRFSPADVRYMQDMAVHHAQAVAMTALVKERTNRRSIVDAARRIDASQADEIAFIRGWLKQRGQSAPAVPAAMDHAAHGGQMPAHHMAMGMATPAQMAEMAAAKGASFDRLFLQRMIAHHEGAVKMSKALLDEAGTAADPILFEFVNDVINEQQSEIDRLSKLLVGIDEDPRSNLKAGFRDAGQAASNLRLVTSLPKPTGFFDKNNPAGLAPMKAEKKGEKPEPLDRSPLLSFANTDMAFSGNLLAAGNYHGFNLYRLDSGGIPQLVSSTICPGGQGDLSIVGNLLIMSVEQRRGRVDCGRQGVAGDVSAERFRGIRIFDISNPALPLQVGQVQTCRGSHTHSVVSGPGRDGRIIVYVSGTSTVRDEKELPGCVGEVPGDPRTALFRIDVVEIPVAAPQRARVVASPAVFADPRTGSLAGLWQGGDHGDGTQETHRTDQCHDITVFPARNLAAGACSGNGIIFDISNPLRPRRIDAVTDPGFAYWHSATFTNDGQRVLFTDEWGGGGRPRCRAQDPQNFGANAIYDIVEGKLRYRGHYKLPSAQTDQENCVAHNGSIVPVPGRDVFVQAWYQGGISVIDFTDPANAREIAYFDRGPVNGDHLAMGGFWSAYYYQGRIYGTEIARGLDVLALTPSAQLSANEIAAAALADQGPTFNPQQQLPVRWPAHPVVALAYVDQLERSAALAPPAVASLRQALGQATAALGARQRDAQLAGRLQALAGTVAVAANDQATVRRAAALRETMIAIAAQLR
;
A
#
# COMPACT_ATOMS: atom_id res chain seq x y z
N MET A 1 12.34 12.12 -80.96
CA MET A 1 11.61 10.85 -80.95
C MET A 1 11.25 10.51 -79.51
N GLN A 2 10.09 9.90 -79.25
CA GLN A 2 9.58 9.66 -77.89
C GLN A 2 10.22 8.43 -77.22
N ALA A 3 10.31 8.43 -75.89
CA ALA A 3 10.22 7.23 -75.05
C ALA A 3 9.94 7.62 -73.58
N ASP A 4 8.79 7.23 -73.04
CA ASP A 4 8.47 7.39 -71.60
C ASP A 4 9.35 6.51 -70.71
N LYS A 5 9.68 6.99 -69.51
CA LYS A 5 10.12 6.13 -68.39
C LYS A 5 9.14 6.24 -67.22
N ARG A 6 8.00 5.56 -67.34
CA ARG A 6 7.08 5.32 -66.22
C ARG A 6 7.73 4.41 -65.18
N ILE A 7 8.28 4.98 -64.11
CA ILE A 7 8.77 4.21 -62.97
C ILE A 7 7.58 3.58 -62.25
N SER A 8 7.57 2.25 -62.14
CA SER A 8 6.46 1.49 -61.55
C SER A 8 6.43 1.65 -60.03
N ALA A 9 5.33 2.20 -59.50
CA ALA A 9 5.09 2.39 -58.06
C ALA A 9 5.02 1.07 -57.23
N ARG A 10 5.14 -0.10 -57.88
CA ARG A 10 5.11 -1.42 -57.21
C ARG A 10 6.45 -1.84 -56.57
N ALA A 11 7.55 -1.12 -56.83
CA ALA A 11 8.85 -1.43 -56.22
C ALA A 11 8.96 -0.96 -54.75
N VAL A 12 8.44 0.24 -54.43
CA VAL A 12 8.62 0.87 -53.11
C VAL A 12 7.86 0.13 -51.99
N LEU A 13 6.68 -0.44 -52.29
CA LEU A 13 5.84 -1.11 -51.29
C LEU A 13 6.41 -2.43 -50.72
N ARG A 14 7.46 -3.01 -51.31
CA ARG A 14 7.99 -4.32 -50.84
C ARG A 14 9.07 -4.25 -49.78
N CYS A 15 9.78 -3.13 -49.63
CA CYS A 15 10.74 -2.97 -48.52
C CYS A 15 10.03 -2.61 -47.20
N SER A 16 8.99 -1.78 -47.25
CA SER A 16 8.26 -1.33 -46.05
C SER A 16 7.57 -2.48 -45.29
N ALA A 17 7.10 -3.51 -46.01
CA ALA A 17 6.43 -4.67 -45.43
C ALA A 17 7.36 -5.58 -44.59
N LEU A 18 8.65 -5.68 -44.97
CA LEU A 18 9.63 -6.53 -44.27
C LEU A 18 10.19 -5.85 -43.00
N VAL A 19 10.31 -4.52 -42.99
CA VAL A 19 10.67 -3.78 -41.77
C VAL A 19 9.51 -3.78 -40.76
N ALA A 20 8.26 -3.67 -41.24
CA ALA A 20 7.08 -3.71 -40.37
C ALA A 20 6.92 -5.06 -39.63
N LEU A 21 7.23 -6.19 -40.26
CA LEU A 21 7.16 -7.51 -39.61
C LEU A 21 8.28 -7.73 -38.58
N ALA A 22 9.44 -7.07 -38.71
CA ALA A 22 10.51 -7.14 -37.72
C ALA A 22 10.22 -6.28 -36.48
N ALA A 23 9.52 -5.14 -36.64
CA ALA A 23 9.17 -4.24 -35.54
C ALA A 23 8.06 -4.78 -34.62
N ALA A 24 7.24 -5.73 -35.09
CA ALA A 24 6.09 -6.27 -34.35
C ALA A 24 6.41 -7.44 -33.42
N ALA A 25 7.65 -7.95 -33.40
CA ALA A 25 8.05 -9.15 -32.65
C ALA A 25 8.76 -8.88 -31.30
N ALA A 26 8.91 -7.61 -30.89
CA ALA A 26 9.80 -7.19 -29.81
C ALA A 26 9.21 -7.23 -28.38
N THR A 27 7.95 -7.68 -28.20
CA THR A 27 7.22 -7.56 -26.91
C THR A 27 6.67 -8.89 -26.36
N ALA A 28 7.23 -10.02 -26.80
CA ALA A 28 6.97 -11.35 -26.25
C ALA A 28 8.28 -12.08 -25.88
N GLY A 29 9.12 -11.41 -25.09
CA GLY A 29 10.31 -12.04 -24.50
C GLY A 29 9.91 -13.17 -23.56
N ALA A 30 10.11 -14.41 -23.99
CA ALA A 30 9.82 -15.58 -23.17
C ALA A 30 10.65 -15.54 -21.88
N GLN A 31 9.98 -15.67 -20.73
CA GLN A 31 10.63 -15.65 -19.43
C GLN A 31 11.63 -16.81 -19.32
N THR A 32 12.92 -16.48 -19.21
CA THR A 32 14.02 -17.46 -19.12
C THR A 32 14.19 -18.02 -17.71
N ALA A 33 13.75 -17.30 -16.68
CA ALA A 33 13.76 -17.74 -15.29
C ALA A 33 12.66 -18.79 -15.02
N PRO A 34 12.97 -19.92 -14.37
CA PRO A 34 12.00 -20.99 -14.13
C PRO A 34 10.80 -20.53 -13.30
N ILE A 35 9.61 -20.96 -13.74
CA ILE A 35 8.38 -20.93 -12.94
C ILE A 35 8.31 -22.25 -12.18
N LEU A 36 8.06 -22.18 -10.87
CA LEU A 36 8.21 -23.29 -9.94
C LEU A 36 6.95 -23.44 -9.08
N GLN A 37 6.60 -24.67 -8.71
CA GLN A 37 5.65 -24.98 -7.63
C GLN A 37 6.38 -25.87 -6.60
N PRO A 38 6.60 -25.40 -5.36
CA PRO A 38 7.09 -26.26 -4.29
C PRO A 38 6.08 -27.36 -3.95
N GLY A 39 6.53 -28.36 -3.18
CA GLY A 39 5.63 -29.29 -2.51
C GLY A 39 5.41 -28.91 -1.03
N ALA A 40 4.87 -29.85 -0.26
CA ALA A 40 4.86 -29.77 1.20
C ALA A 40 6.29 -29.75 1.78
N PRO A 41 6.51 -29.38 3.06
CA PRO A 41 7.86 -29.27 3.62
C PRO A 41 8.73 -30.51 3.41
N GLY A 42 9.90 -30.33 2.80
CA GLY A 42 10.85 -31.39 2.44
C GLY A 42 10.56 -32.13 1.12
N GLN A 43 9.46 -31.82 0.43
CA GLN A 43 9.10 -32.42 -0.86
C GLN A 43 9.67 -31.60 -2.03
N ALA A 44 10.05 -32.29 -3.11
CA ALA A 44 10.74 -31.68 -4.24
C ALA A 44 9.89 -30.61 -4.97
N THR A 45 10.49 -29.45 -5.21
CA THR A 45 9.94 -28.39 -6.06
C THR A 45 9.91 -28.83 -7.52
N ARG A 46 8.76 -28.67 -8.20
CA ARG A 46 8.59 -29.00 -9.63
C ARG A 46 8.56 -27.73 -10.50
N PRO A 47 9.03 -27.78 -11.75
CA PRO A 47 8.78 -26.71 -12.71
C PRO A 47 7.30 -26.67 -13.13
N LEU A 48 6.86 -25.50 -13.60
CA LEU A 48 5.57 -25.26 -14.25
C LEU A 48 5.77 -24.69 -15.65
N SER A 49 4.88 -25.06 -16.58
CA SER A 49 4.74 -24.34 -17.83
C SER A 49 4.05 -22.97 -17.65
N ALA A 50 4.32 -22.05 -18.57
CA ALA A 50 3.71 -20.73 -18.59
C ALA A 50 2.16 -20.76 -18.68
N ASP A 51 1.55 -21.84 -19.17
CA ASP A 51 0.09 -21.97 -19.37
C ASP A 51 -0.61 -22.83 -18.32
N GLU A 52 0.11 -23.65 -17.56
CA GLU A 52 -0.39 -24.18 -16.27
C GLU A 52 -0.65 -23.06 -15.27
N ALA A 53 0.14 -21.99 -15.32
CA ALA A 53 0.12 -20.88 -14.37
C ALA A 53 -0.98 -19.81 -14.63
N SER A 54 -1.85 -19.98 -15.64
CA SER A 54 -2.73 -18.89 -16.13
C SER A 54 -4.22 -19.26 -16.34
N ARG A 55 -4.82 -20.15 -15.51
CA ARG A 55 -6.21 -20.63 -15.70
C ARG A 55 -7.04 -20.76 -14.41
N ILE A 56 -7.95 -19.82 -14.11
CA ILE A 56 -9.01 -19.85 -13.05
C ILE A 56 -10.19 -18.92 -13.50
N ALA A 57 -11.49 -19.30 -13.44
CA ALA A 57 -12.66 -18.48 -13.91
C ALA A 57 -14.13 -18.99 -13.59
N ASN A 58 -15.16 -18.12 -13.36
CA ASN A 58 -16.41 -18.16 -14.21
C ASN A 58 -17.91 -17.88 -13.74
N THR A 59 -18.45 -18.18 -12.54
CA THR A 59 -19.92 -18.53 -12.29
C THR A 59 -20.99 -17.45 -11.87
N ARG A 60 -22.15 -17.79 -11.20
CA ARG A 60 -23.49 -17.08 -11.16
C ARG A 60 -24.21 -16.87 -9.76
N PHE A 61 -25.46 -16.32 -9.75
CA PHE A 61 -26.19 -15.46 -8.75
C PHE A 61 -27.06 -16.03 -7.58
N SER A 62 -27.70 -15.13 -6.79
CA SER A 62 -28.28 -15.31 -5.44
C SER A 62 -29.74 -14.79 -5.21
N PRO A 63 -30.29 -14.88 -3.97
CA PRO A 63 -31.51 -14.17 -3.53
C PRO A 63 -31.34 -12.70 -3.12
N ALA A 64 -30.12 -12.20 -2.84
CA ALA A 64 -29.90 -10.80 -2.44
C ALA A 64 -30.17 -9.82 -3.57
N ASP A 65 -29.88 -10.29 -4.78
CA ASP A 65 -30.17 -9.69 -6.08
C ASP A 65 -31.61 -9.19 -6.22
N VAL A 66 -32.57 -9.92 -5.64
CA VAL A 66 -33.98 -9.53 -5.62
C VAL A 66 -34.21 -8.33 -4.71
N ARG A 67 -33.56 -8.28 -3.54
CA ARG A 67 -33.70 -7.20 -2.56
C ARG A 67 -33.12 -5.89 -3.09
N TYR A 68 -31.89 -5.94 -3.64
CA TYR A 68 -31.25 -4.78 -4.28
C TYR A 68 -32.15 -4.17 -5.37
N MET A 69 -32.73 -5.00 -6.24
CA MET A 69 -33.62 -4.52 -7.30
C MET A 69 -34.92 -3.93 -6.76
N GLN A 70 -35.41 -4.38 -5.60
CA GLN A 70 -36.56 -3.74 -4.94
C GLN A 70 -36.17 -2.39 -4.32
N ASP A 71 -35.05 -2.30 -3.61
CA ASP A 71 -34.61 -1.06 -2.95
C ASP A 71 -34.18 0.02 -3.95
N MET A 72 -33.47 -0.34 -5.03
CA MET A 72 -32.96 0.62 -6.02
C MET A 72 -34.09 1.30 -6.81
N ALA A 73 -35.23 0.63 -7.02
CA ALA A 73 -36.42 1.23 -7.61
C ALA A 73 -37.03 2.36 -6.76
N VAL A 74 -36.85 2.32 -5.44
CA VAL A 74 -37.29 3.36 -4.51
C VAL A 74 -36.25 4.49 -4.44
N HIS A 75 -34.97 4.15 -4.59
CA HIS A 75 -33.85 5.09 -4.60
C HIS A 75 -33.90 6.04 -5.81
N HIS A 76 -33.91 5.50 -7.04
CA HIS A 76 -33.95 6.31 -8.27
C HIS A 76 -35.17 7.23 -8.35
N ALA A 77 -36.29 6.86 -7.71
CA ALA A 77 -37.49 7.69 -7.67
C ALA A 77 -37.29 9.03 -6.94
N GLN A 78 -36.35 9.09 -5.98
CA GLN A 78 -36.01 10.35 -5.31
C GLN A 78 -35.07 11.23 -6.15
N ALA A 79 -34.18 10.66 -6.96
CA ALA A 79 -33.38 11.43 -7.91
C ALA A 79 -34.27 12.24 -8.86
N VAL A 80 -35.31 11.61 -9.42
CA VAL A 80 -36.33 12.24 -10.28
C VAL A 80 -37.15 13.31 -9.53
N ALA A 81 -37.36 13.16 -8.21
CA ALA A 81 -37.98 14.20 -7.39
C ALA A 81 -37.04 15.40 -7.13
N MET A 82 -35.72 15.18 -7.13
CA MET A 82 -34.70 16.23 -6.95
C MET A 82 -34.42 17.01 -8.24
N THR A 83 -34.37 16.35 -9.40
CA THR A 83 -34.22 16.99 -10.72
C THR A 83 -35.37 17.95 -11.04
N ALA A 84 -36.60 17.58 -10.68
CA ALA A 84 -37.80 18.40 -10.88
C ALA A 84 -37.70 19.81 -10.26
N LEU A 85 -36.94 20.00 -9.16
CA LEU A 85 -36.78 21.29 -8.50
C LEU A 85 -35.96 22.30 -9.31
N VAL A 86 -35.08 21.84 -10.21
CA VAL A 86 -34.01 22.64 -10.84
C VAL A 86 -34.54 23.74 -11.76
N LYS A 87 -35.60 23.43 -12.53
CA LYS A 87 -36.15 24.26 -13.62
C LYS A 87 -36.54 25.69 -13.21
N GLU A 88 -36.87 25.91 -11.94
CA GLU A 88 -37.35 27.19 -11.40
C GLU A 88 -36.35 27.88 -10.45
N ARG A 89 -35.20 27.25 -10.19
CA ARG A 89 -34.28 27.62 -9.10
C ARG A 89 -32.88 28.03 -9.55
N THR A 90 -32.45 27.61 -10.74
CA THR A 90 -31.17 28.05 -11.32
C THR A 90 -31.24 28.22 -12.83
N ASN A 91 -30.41 29.13 -13.36
CA ASN A 91 -30.15 29.30 -14.79
C ASN A 91 -28.73 28.85 -15.19
N ARG A 92 -27.96 28.24 -14.26
CA ARG A 92 -26.60 27.77 -14.55
C ARG A 92 -26.67 26.58 -15.51
N ARG A 93 -26.35 26.82 -16.78
CA ARG A 93 -26.54 25.85 -17.87
C ARG A 93 -25.94 24.47 -17.60
N SER A 94 -24.75 24.37 -17.00
CA SER A 94 -24.14 23.06 -16.67
C SER A 94 -24.96 22.23 -15.66
N ILE A 95 -25.68 22.86 -14.73
CA ILE A 95 -26.56 22.18 -13.77
C ILE A 95 -27.91 21.83 -14.40
N VAL A 96 -28.47 22.72 -15.24
CA VAL A 96 -29.70 22.46 -16.01
C VAL A 96 -29.50 21.35 -17.07
N ASP A 97 -28.29 21.23 -17.63
CA ASP A 97 -27.90 20.20 -18.60
C ASP A 97 -27.43 18.89 -17.93
N ALA A 98 -27.13 18.90 -16.62
CA ALA A 98 -26.90 17.70 -15.81
C ALA A 98 -28.23 17.13 -15.26
N ALA A 99 -29.07 17.97 -14.66
CA ALA A 99 -30.37 17.56 -14.10
C ALA A 99 -31.26 16.86 -15.13
N ARG A 100 -31.25 17.31 -16.39
CA ARG A 100 -32.00 16.68 -17.50
C ARG A 100 -31.44 15.36 -18.02
N ARG A 101 -30.26 14.91 -17.55
CA ARG A 101 -29.68 13.60 -17.85
C ARG A 101 -30.12 12.60 -16.79
N ILE A 102 -29.85 12.93 -15.52
CA ILE A 102 -30.31 12.23 -14.32
C ILE A 102 -31.82 11.90 -14.41
N ASP A 103 -32.63 12.88 -14.83
CA ASP A 103 -34.10 12.75 -14.96
C ASP A 103 -34.52 11.67 -15.98
N ALA A 104 -33.70 11.45 -17.01
CA ALA A 104 -33.97 10.50 -18.09
C ALA A 104 -33.40 9.10 -17.81
N SER A 105 -32.13 8.99 -17.38
CA SER A 105 -31.50 7.70 -17.06
C SER A 105 -32.25 6.99 -15.93
N GLN A 106 -32.46 7.67 -14.81
CA GLN A 106 -33.14 7.11 -13.63
C GLN A 106 -34.58 6.64 -13.94
N ALA A 107 -35.26 7.26 -14.92
CA ALA A 107 -36.60 6.85 -15.35
C ALA A 107 -36.58 5.54 -16.16
N ASP A 108 -35.63 5.38 -17.09
CA ASP A 108 -35.46 4.16 -17.88
C ASP A 108 -34.92 3.00 -17.02
N GLU A 109 -34.03 3.28 -16.06
CA GLU A 109 -33.54 2.29 -15.08
C GLU A 109 -34.67 1.74 -14.20
N ILE A 110 -35.60 2.58 -13.73
CA ILE A 110 -36.82 2.14 -13.01
C ILE A 110 -37.69 1.21 -13.88
N ALA A 111 -37.76 1.46 -15.19
CA ALA A 111 -38.49 0.59 -16.12
C ALA A 111 -37.80 -0.77 -16.30
N PHE A 112 -36.48 -0.78 -16.44
CA PHE A 112 -35.66 -1.99 -16.50
C PHE A 112 -35.83 -2.85 -15.24
N ILE A 113 -35.67 -2.25 -14.05
CA ILE A 113 -35.78 -2.95 -12.75
C ILE A 113 -37.11 -3.70 -12.62
N ARG A 114 -38.22 -3.03 -12.97
CA ARG A 114 -39.56 -3.61 -12.93
C ARG A 114 -39.72 -4.78 -13.91
N GLY A 115 -39.09 -4.70 -15.09
CA GLY A 115 -39.02 -5.81 -16.04
C GLY A 115 -38.23 -6.99 -15.51
N TRP A 116 -37.05 -6.74 -14.94
CA TRP A 116 -36.15 -7.76 -14.40
C TRP A 116 -36.77 -8.59 -13.27
N LEU A 117 -37.45 -7.92 -12.33
CA LEU A 117 -38.17 -8.55 -11.21
C LEU A 117 -39.34 -9.40 -11.72
N LYS A 118 -40.16 -8.83 -12.61
CA LYS A 118 -41.34 -9.51 -13.19
C LYS A 118 -40.97 -10.79 -13.94
N GLN A 119 -39.85 -10.81 -14.68
CA GLN A 119 -39.36 -12.00 -15.38
C GLN A 119 -38.92 -13.13 -14.44
N ARG A 120 -38.55 -12.80 -13.19
CA ARG A 120 -38.07 -13.75 -12.16
C ARG A 120 -39.15 -14.07 -11.11
N GLY A 121 -40.41 -13.73 -11.39
CA GLY A 121 -41.56 -14.00 -10.52
C GLY A 121 -41.62 -13.13 -9.26
N GLN A 122 -40.85 -12.05 -9.19
CA GLN A 122 -40.72 -11.19 -8.01
C GLN A 122 -41.61 -9.95 -8.12
N SER A 123 -42.13 -9.48 -6.99
CA SER A 123 -42.89 -8.24 -6.90
C SER A 123 -41.95 -7.02 -6.91
N ALA A 124 -42.31 -6.00 -7.69
CA ALA A 124 -41.70 -4.67 -7.60
C ALA A 124 -42.51 -3.78 -6.63
N PRO A 125 -41.87 -2.90 -5.85
CA PRO A 125 -42.59 -1.99 -4.96
C PRO A 125 -43.39 -0.93 -5.74
N ALA A 126 -44.45 -0.42 -5.10
CA ALA A 126 -45.18 0.73 -5.59
C ALA A 126 -44.32 2.00 -5.45
N VAL A 127 -44.03 2.67 -6.55
CA VAL A 127 -43.29 3.94 -6.56
C VAL A 127 -44.30 5.08 -6.67
N PRO A 128 -44.34 6.04 -5.73
CA PRO A 128 -45.20 7.22 -5.83
C PRO A 128 -44.86 8.06 -7.06
N ALA A 129 -45.87 8.38 -7.88
CA ALA A 129 -45.70 9.22 -9.06
C ALA A 129 -45.92 10.70 -8.71
N ALA A 130 -44.83 11.44 -8.52
CA ALA A 130 -44.79 12.84 -8.10
C ALA A 130 -45.37 13.15 -6.70
N MET A 131 -45.21 14.40 -6.26
CA MET A 131 -45.63 14.84 -4.92
C MET A 131 -47.09 15.31 -4.92
N ASP A 132 -48.01 14.39 -4.65
CA ASP A 132 -49.37 14.77 -4.26
C ASP A 132 -49.40 15.12 -2.76
N HIS A 133 -49.97 16.27 -2.40
CA HIS A 133 -49.87 16.82 -1.05
C HIS A 133 -50.89 16.21 -0.07
N ALA A 134 -50.49 15.16 0.66
CA ALA A 134 -51.26 14.65 1.82
C ALA A 134 -50.34 14.33 3.01
N ALA A 135 -50.70 14.79 4.21
CA ALA A 135 -49.87 14.66 5.41
C ALA A 135 -50.14 13.35 6.18
N HIS A 136 -49.22 12.39 6.07
CA HIS A 136 -49.18 11.21 6.94
C HIS A 136 -47.76 11.02 7.51
N GLY A 137 -47.62 11.15 8.83
CA GLY A 137 -46.34 11.11 9.55
C GLY A 137 -45.76 9.71 9.74
N GLY A 138 -45.43 9.02 8.65
CA GLY A 138 -44.64 7.79 8.70
C GLY A 138 -43.16 8.07 8.94
N GLN A 139 -42.54 7.39 9.91
CA GLN A 139 -41.08 7.35 10.00
C GLN A 139 -40.53 6.50 8.85
N MET A 140 -39.64 7.07 8.04
CA MET A 140 -38.82 6.28 7.11
C MET A 140 -37.93 5.35 7.93
N PRO A 141 -37.88 4.03 7.63
CA PRO A 141 -36.96 3.12 8.31
C PRO A 141 -35.51 3.61 8.22
N ALA A 142 -34.77 3.54 9.33
CA ALA A 142 -33.39 4.04 9.42
C ALA A 142 -32.46 3.46 8.32
N HIS A 143 -32.78 2.24 7.83
CA HIS A 143 -32.11 1.59 6.71
C HIS A 143 -32.05 2.46 5.44
N HIS A 144 -33.11 3.21 5.09
CA HIS A 144 -33.11 4.07 3.89
C HIS A 144 -32.27 5.35 4.05
N MET A 145 -32.15 5.86 5.28
CA MET A 145 -31.33 7.05 5.57
C MET A 145 -29.81 6.74 5.39
N ALA A 146 -29.42 5.48 5.57
CA ALA A 146 -28.04 5.01 5.38
C ALA A 146 -27.62 4.89 3.89
N MET A 147 -28.54 5.15 2.95
CA MET A 147 -28.38 4.96 1.49
C MET A 147 -28.28 6.29 0.72
N GLY A 148 -27.84 7.38 1.34
CA GLY A 148 -27.65 8.69 0.68
C GLY A 148 -28.94 9.45 0.34
N MET A 149 -30.11 8.90 0.65
CA MET A 149 -31.42 9.52 0.42
C MET A 149 -31.53 10.87 1.16
N ALA A 150 -31.99 11.90 0.45
CA ALA A 150 -32.31 13.20 1.03
C ALA A 150 -33.52 13.09 1.97
N THR A 151 -33.41 13.66 3.17
CA THR A 151 -34.51 13.69 4.13
C THR A 151 -35.63 14.65 3.67
N PRO A 152 -36.88 14.50 4.16
CA PRO A 152 -37.96 15.45 3.85
C PRO A 152 -37.60 16.92 4.19
N ALA A 153 -36.79 17.14 5.23
CA ALA A 153 -36.30 18.46 5.60
C ALA A 153 -35.26 19.00 4.59
N GLN A 154 -34.35 18.16 4.08
CA GLN A 154 -33.40 18.54 3.03
C GLN A 154 -34.07 18.75 1.66
N MET A 155 -35.13 18.00 1.37
CA MET A 155 -35.97 18.26 0.19
C MET A 155 -36.68 19.62 0.30
N ALA A 156 -37.20 19.98 1.48
CA ALA A 156 -37.78 21.30 1.74
C ALA A 156 -36.73 22.43 1.70
N GLU A 157 -35.53 22.20 2.22
CA GLU A 157 -34.37 23.12 2.13
C GLU A 157 -34.02 23.43 0.67
N MET A 158 -33.84 22.40 -0.17
CA MET A 158 -33.60 22.56 -1.61
C MET A 158 -34.79 23.22 -2.32
N ALA A 159 -36.03 22.90 -1.93
CA ALA A 159 -37.22 23.52 -2.53
C ALA A 159 -37.34 25.02 -2.22
N ALA A 160 -36.78 25.49 -1.10
CA ALA A 160 -36.75 26.90 -0.72
C ALA A 160 -35.58 27.71 -1.33
N ALA A 161 -34.45 27.05 -1.64
CA ALA A 161 -33.24 27.70 -2.15
C ALA A 161 -33.35 28.16 -3.63
N LYS A 162 -32.55 29.17 -4.02
CA LYS A 162 -32.41 29.68 -5.40
C LYS A 162 -30.98 30.14 -5.70
N GLY A 163 -30.58 30.13 -6.97
CA GLY A 163 -29.27 30.61 -7.43
C GLY A 163 -28.09 29.80 -6.87
N ALA A 164 -26.97 30.46 -6.55
CA ALA A 164 -25.73 29.79 -6.17
C ALA A 164 -25.82 28.92 -4.88
N SER A 165 -26.77 29.19 -3.97
CA SER A 165 -27.03 28.32 -2.82
C SER A 165 -27.81 27.07 -3.23
N PHE A 166 -28.80 27.19 -4.12
CA PHE A 166 -29.44 26.04 -4.75
C PHE A 166 -28.44 25.21 -5.56
N ASP A 167 -27.57 25.85 -6.36
CA ASP A 167 -26.52 25.17 -7.12
C ASP A 167 -25.66 24.29 -6.20
N ARG A 168 -25.15 24.84 -5.09
CA ARG A 168 -24.31 24.09 -4.14
C ARG A 168 -25.10 22.96 -3.46
N LEU A 169 -26.32 23.22 -2.99
CA LEU A 169 -27.16 22.22 -2.32
C LEU A 169 -27.54 21.08 -3.28
N PHE A 170 -27.96 21.39 -4.50
CA PHE A 170 -28.27 20.40 -5.53
C PHE A 170 -27.05 19.52 -5.84
N LEU A 171 -25.89 20.12 -6.12
CA LEU A 171 -24.65 19.35 -6.35
C LEU A 171 -24.31 18.45 -5.16
N GLN A 172 -24.28 18.99 -3.93
CA GLN A 172 -23.91 18.23 -2.73
C GLN A 172 -24.90 17.11 -2.39
N ARG A 173 -26.21 17.36 -2.49
CA ARG A 173 -27.24 16.35 -2.18
C ARG A 173 -27.32 15.30 -3.29
N MET A 174 -27.15 15.68 -4.55
CA MET A 174 -27.17 14.73 -5.67
C MET A 174 -25.90 13.87 -5.71
N ILE A 175 -24.71 14.41 -5.40
CA ILE A 175 -23.49 13.62 -5.18
C ILE A 175 -23.73 12.60 -4.05
N ALA A 176 -24.21 13.02 -2.88
CA ALA A 176 -24.47 12.11 -1.76
C ALA A 176 -25.56 11.04 -2.08
N HIS A 177 -26.56 11.39 -2.90
CA HIS A 177 -27.58 10.48 -3.39
C HIS A 177 -26.97 9.41 -4.31
N HIS A 178 -26.18 9.83 -5.31
CA HIS A 178 -25.45 8.92 -6.21
C HIS A 178 -24.41 8.08 -5.46
N GLU A 179 -23.66 8.63 -4.49
CA GLU A 179 -22.75 7.88 -3.60
C GLU A 179 -23.53 6.80 -2.83
N GLY A 180 -24.77 7.11 -2.44
CA GLY A 180 -25.73 6.16 -1.87
C GLY A 180 -26.09 5.01 -2.80
N ALA A 181 -26.44 5.30 -4.06
CA ALA A 181 -26.71 4.28 -5.07
C ALA A 181 -25.47 3.40 -5.33
N VAL A 182 -24.31 4.03 -5.57
CA VAL A 182 -23.01 3.36 -5.78
C VAL A 182 -22.64 2.50 -4.57
N LYS A 183 -22.94 2.94 -3.34
CA LYS A 183 -22.76 2.15 -2.11
C LYS A 183 -23.72 0.96 -2.04
N MET A 184 -24.98 1.10 -2.43
CA MET A 184 -25.93 -0.03 -2.52
C MET A 184 -25.48 -1.07 -3.54
N SER A 185 -25.04 -0.64 -4.73
CA SER A 185 -24.56 -1.50 -5.80
C SER A 185 -23.26 -2.22 -5.43
N LYS A 186 -22.32 -1.52 -4.78
CA LYS A 186 -21.09 -2.14 -4.22
C LYS A 186 -21.41 -3.11 -3.07
N ALA A 187 -22.30 -2.74 -2.15
CA ALA A 187 -22.72 -3.63 -1.06
C ALA A 187 -23.43 -4.90 -1.56
N LEU A 188 -24.16 -4.85 -2.68
CA LEU A 188 -24.61 -6.06 -3.35
C LEU A 188 -23.41 -6.88 -3.85
N LEU A 189 -22.51 -6.29 -4.64
CA LEU A 189 -21.34 -6.96 -5.22
C LEU A 189 -20.39 -7.59 -4.17
N ASP A 190 -20.35 -7.03 -2.96
CA ASP A 190 -19.55 -7.51 -1.83
C ASP A 190 -20.20 -8.70 -1.07
N GLU A 191 -21.52 -8.91 -1.18
CA GLU A 191 -22.22 -10.05 -0.56
C GLU A 191 -21.90 -11.37 -1.32
N ALA A 192 -21.65 -12.47 -0.61
CA ALA A 192 -21.07 -13.67 -1.21
C ALA A 192 -22.06 -14.46 -2.10
N GLY A 193 -21.83 -14.45 -3.41
CA GLY A 193 -22.59 -15.22 -4.41
C GLY A 193 -23.66 -14.41 -5.17
N THR A 194 -23.76 -13.12 -4.89
CA THR A 194 -24.69 -12.16 -5.51
C THR A 194 -24.21 -11.68 -6.89
N ALA A 195 -25.00 -10.78 -7.47
CA ALA A 195 -24.82 -9.96 -8.67
C ALA A 195 -24.51 -10.72 -9.98
N ALA A 196 -24.23 -12.02 -9.92
CA ALA A 196 -23.60 -12.76 -11.00
C ALA A 196 -24.59 -13.33 -12.05
N ASP A 197 -25.78 -12.75 -12.17
CA ASP A 197 -26.64 -12.89 -13.34
C ASP A 197 -26.12 -11.83 -14.32
N PRO A 198 -25.62 -12.18 -15.52
CA PRO A 198 -24.99 -11.19 -16.39
C PRO A 198 -25.85 -9.95 -16.64
N ILE A 199 -27.18 -10.10 -16.71
CA ILE A 199 -28.11 -8.98 -16.96
C ILE A 199 -28.30 -8.11 -15.70
N LEU A 200 -28.16 -8.69 -14.51
CA LEU A 200 -28.11 -7.89 -13.27
C LEU A 200 -26.72 -7.28 -13.07
N PHE A 201 -25.64 -8.02 -13.37
CA PHE A 201 -24.28 -7.55 -13.26
C PHE A 201 -24.06 -6.31 -14.14
N GLU A 202 -24.51 -6.38 -15.40
CA GLU A 202 -24.56 -5.27 -16.36
C GLU A 202 -25.28 -4.08 -15.72
N PHE A 203 -26.57 -4.22 -15.34
CA PHE A 203 -27.33 -3.16 -14.68
C PHE A 203 -26.71 -2.61 -13.38
N VAL A 204 -26.15 -3.45 -12.52
CA VAL A 204 -25.48 -3.03 -11.26
C VAL A 204 -24.21 -2.25 -11.57
N ASN A 205 -23.47 -2.62 -12.60
CA ASN A 205 -22.30 -1.87 -13.05
C ASN A 205 -22.71 -0.61 -13.81
N ASP A 206 -23.81 -0.61 -14.57
CA ASP A 206 -24.33 0.58 -15.25
C ASP A 206 -24.81 1.62 -14.23
N VAL A 207 -25.56 1.22 -13.20
CA VAL A 207 -25.87 2.07 -12.04
C VAL A 207 -24.58 2.57 -11.36
N ILE A 208 -23.54 1.75 -11.21
CA ILE A 208 -22.25 2.25 -10.68
C ILE A 208 -21.60 3.25 -11.64
N ASN A 209 -21.59 2.99 -12.94
CA ASN A 209 -20.83 3.72 -13.95
C ASN A 209 -21.51 5.03 -14.34
N GLU A 210 -22.82 5.04 -14.55
CA GLU A 210 -23.57 6.27 -14.81
C GLU A 210 -23.59 7.15 -13.56
N GLN A 211 -23.96 6.62 -12.39
CA GLN A 211 -23.99 7.42 -11.16
C GLN A 211 -22.58 7.88 -10.74
N GLN A 212 -21.51 7.10 -10.97
CA GLN A 212 -20.13 7.56 -10.78
C GLN A 212 -19.71 8.57 -11.86
N SER A 213 -20.11 8.41 -13.12
CA SER A 213 -19.86 9.42 -14.18
C SER A 213 -20.58 10.73 -13.88
N GLU A 214 -21.73 10.68 -13.21
CA GLU A 214 -22.46 11.87 -12.77
C GLU A 214 -21.85 12.46 -11.49
N ILE A 215 -21.45 11.66 -10.48
CA ILE A 215 -20.57 12.12 -9.38
C ILE A 215 -19.34 12.82 -9.95
N ASP A 216 -18.61 12.19 -10.89
CA ASP A 216 -17.44 12.74 -11.54
C ASP A 216 -17.71 14.09 -12.23
N ARG A 217 -18.85 14.26 -12.91
CA ARG A 217 -19.23 15.53 -13.55
C ARG A 217 -19.57 16.60 -12.52
N LEU A 218 -20.36 16.24 -11.49
CA LEU A 218 -20.78 17.12 -10.41
C LEU A 218 -19.57 17.53 -9.53
N SER A 219 -18.60 16.62 -9.36
CA SER A 219 -17.33 16.81 -8.66
C SER A 219 -16.29 17.53 -9.52
N LYS A 220 -16.22 17.34 -10.85
CA LYS A 220 -15.36 18.16 -11.73
C LYS A 220 -15.86 19.61 -11.80
N LEU A 221 -17.18 19.84 -11.65
CA LEU A 221 -17.78 21.15 -11.39
C LEU A 221 -17.47 21.72 -9.97
N LEU A 222 -16.83 20.94 -9.08
CA LEU A 222 -16.42 21.30 -7.72
C LEU A 222 -14.89 21.36 -7.54
N VAL A 223 -14.12 20.58 -8.32
CA VAL A 223 -12.67 20.33 -8.19
C VAL A 223 -11.82 21.10 -9.20
N GLY A 224 -12.41 21.75 -10.21
CA GLY A 224 -11.71 22.61 -11.17
C GLY A 224 -11.17 23.93 -10.59
N ILE A 225 -10.42 23.85 -9.49
CA ILE A 225 -10.00 24.93 -8.58
C ILE A 225 -8.56 24.67 -8.01
N ASP A 226 -7.91 23.53 -8.33
CA ASP A 226 -6.62 23.08 -7.77
C ASP A 226 -5.47 23.03 -8.80
N GLU A 227 -4.21 23.05 -8.34
CA GLU A 227 -2.99 23.30 -9.15
C GLU A 227 -1.86 22.22 -9.09
N ASP A 228 -1.93 21.17 -8.24
CA ASP A 228 -0.84 20.15 -8.20
C ASP A 228 -0.78 19.33 -9.52
N PRO A 229 0.42 19.14 -10.13
CA PRO A 229 0.57 18.42 -11.40
C PRO A 229 0.20 16.92 -11.34
N ARG A 230 0.03 16.33 -10.14
CA ARG A 230 -0.47 14.96 -9.94
C ARG A 230 -1.98 14.87 -10.16
N SER A 231 -2.75 15.88 -9.73
CA SER A 231 -4.22 15.87 -9.68
C SER A 231 -4.94 15.70 -11.03
N ASN A 232 -4.21 15.67 -12.16
CA ASN A 232 -4.73 15.52 -13.52
C ASN A 232 -3.91 14.55 -14.40
N LEU A 233 -3.18 13.59 -13.79
CA LEU A 233 -2.39 12.63 -14.57
C LEU A 233 -3.26 11.70 -15.43
N LYS A 234 -2.90 11.57 -16.71
CA LYS A 234 -3.58 10.69 -17.67
C LYS A 234 -3.57 9.24 -17.17
N ALA A 235 -4.73 8.60 -17.10
CA ALA A 235 -4.85 7.18 -16.77
C ALA A 235 -4.16 6.24 -17.77
N GLY A 236 -3.82 5.02 -17.32
CA GLY A 236 -3.31 3.94 -18.16
C GLY A 236 -2.57 2.85 -17.38
N PHE A 237 -2.78 1.58 -17.76
CA PHE A 237 -2.11 0.47 -17.09
C PHE A 237 -0.58 0.47 -17.30
N ARG A 238 -0.11 0.71 -18.54
CA ARG A 238 1.33 0.77 -18.88
C ARG A 238 1.79 2.14 -19.37
N ASP A 239 0.86 3.00 -19.74
CA ASP A 239 1.06 4.26 -20.45
C ASP A 239 0.38 5.44 -19.73
N ALA A 240 0.12 5.31 -18.42
CA ALA A 240 -0.28 6.44 -17.58
C ALA A 240 0.74 7.59 -17.68
N GLY A 241 0.22 8.82 -17.57
CA GLY A 241 1.02 10.00 -17.29
C GLY A 241 1.75 9.83 -15.96
N GLN A 242 2.94 10.43 -15.86
CA GLN A 242 3.80 10.31 -14.68
C GLN A 242 4.26 11.71 -14.27
N ALA A 243 4.27 11.98 -12.96
CA ALA A 243 4.86 13.18 -12.39
C ALA A 243 6.01 12.77 -11.46
N ALA A 244 7.08 13.57 -11.44
CA ALA A 244 8.22 13.31 -10.56
C ALA A 244 8.89 14.61 -10.14
N SER A 245 9.27 14.70 -8.87
CA SER A 245 10.07 15.78 -8.30
C SER A 245 11.19 15.17 -7.47
N ASN A 246 12.45 15.57 -7.74
CA ASN A 246 13.66 15.08 -7.06
C ASN A 246 13.86 13.54 -7.03
N LEU A 247 13.06 12.78 -7.79
CA LEU A 247 13.18 11.35 -8.06
C LEU A 247 13.24 11.11 -9.56
N ARG A 248 13.93 10.04 -9.96
CA ARG A 248 13.97 9.55 -11.34
C ARG A 248 13.74 8.04 -11.38
N LEU A 249 12.77 7.61 -12.17
CA LEU A 249 12.59 6.20 -12.53
C LEU A 249 13.84 5.71 -13.29
N VAL A 250 14.44 4.62 -12.81
CA VAL A 250 15.65 4.00 -13.38
C VAL A 250 15.26 2.83 -14.29
N THR A 251 14.34 1.99 -13.83
CA THR A 251 13.68 0.95 -14.64
C THR A 251 12.31 0.61 -14.07
N SER A 252 11.48 -0.02 -14.89
CA SER A 252 10.19 -0.61 -14.52
C SER A 252 10.12 -2.03 -15.07
N LEU A 253 9.90 -3.01 -14.20
CA LEU A 253 9.83 -4.43 -14.53
C LEU A 253 8.38 -4.91 -14.39
N PRO A 254 7.74 -5.43 -15.45
CA PRO A 254 6.38 -5.97 -15.34
C PRO A 254 6.37 -7.23 -14.47
N LYS A 255 5.21 -7.57 -13.89
CA LYS A 255 5.03 -8.82 -13.14
C LYS A 255 5.48 -10.05 -13.98
N PRO A 256 6.21 -11.01 -13.39
CA PRO A 256 6.54 -12.28 -14.04
C PRO A 256 5.34 -13.13 -14.42
N THR A 257 5.54 -14.07 -15.33
CA THR A 257 4.52 -14.99 -15.82
C THR A 257 4.01 -15.88 -14.69
N GLY A 258 2.68 -16.00 -14.56
CA GLY A 258 2.05 -16.70 -13.43
C GLY A 258 1.76 -15.81 -12.21
N PHE A 259 2.17 -14.54 -12.25
CA PHE A 259 1.83 -13.52 -11.25
C PHE A 259 0.85 -12.46 -11.79
N PHE A 260 0.09 -12.78 -12.84
CA PHE A 260 -1.03 -11.99 -13.36
C PHE A 260 -1.95 -12.89 -14.21
N ASP A 261 -3.22 -12.48 -14.39
CA ASP A 261 -4.09 -13.07 -15.42
C ASP A 261 -3.73 -12.49 -16.79
N LYS A 262 -3.38 -13.36 -17.75
CA LYS A 262 -3.06 -12.96 -19.14
C LYS A 262 -4.20 -12.21 -19.83
N ASN A 263 -5.46 -12.47 -19.43
CA ASN A 263 -6.66 -11.84 -19.99
C ASN A 263 -7.06 -10.57 -19.23
N ASN A 264 -6.57 -10.38 -18.01
CA ASN A 264 -6.85 -9.23 -17.15
C ASN A 264 -5.57 -8.81 -16.38
N PRO A 265 -4.52 -8.33 -17.10
CA PRO A 265 -3.22 -8.07 -16.49
C PRO A 265 -3.23 -6.88 -15.53
N ALA A 266 -4.23 -5.99 -15.64
CA ALA A 266 -4.45 -4.84 -14.77
C ALA A 266 -5.30 -5.14 -13.53
N GLY A 267 -5.85 -6.36 -13.39
CA GLY A 267 -6.66 -6.75 -12.23
C GLY A 267 -8.01 -6.04 -12.13
N LEU A 268 -8.58 -5.58 -13.26
CA LEU A 268 -9.86 -4.88 -13.31
C LEU A 268 -11.01 -5.78 -12.83
N ALA A 269 -12.13 -5.19 -12.43
CA ALA A 269 -13.38 -5.94 -12.24
C ALA A 269 -13.78 -6.62 -13.57
N PRO A 270 -14.19 -7.91 -13.58
CA PRO A 270 -14.31 -8.68 -14.81
C PRO A 270 -15.61 -8.37 -15.58
N MET A 271 -15.54 -7.44 -16.53
CA MET A 271 -16.48 -7.39 -17.66
C MET A 271 -16.42 -8.69 -18.48
N LYS A 272 -17.52 -9.11 -19.12
CA LYS A 272 -17.56 -10.40 -19.84
C LYS A 272 -18.22 -10.31 -21.22
N ALA A 273 -17.47 -10.67 -22.25
CA ALA A 273 -17.95 -10.76 -23.63
C ALA A 273 -18.79 -12.03 -23.91
N GLU A 274 -19.64 -11.98 -24.94
CA GLU A 274 -20.46 -13.11 -25.40
C GLU A 274 -19.64 -14.28 -25.98
N LYS A 275 -20.10 -15.51 -25.71
CA LYS A 275 -20.26 -16.55 -26.74
C LYS A 275 -21.53 -17.38 -26.46
N LYS A 276 -22.30 -17.66 -27.51
CA LYS A 276 -23.47 -18.58 -27.49
C LYS A 276 -23.02 -20.00 -27.83
N GLY A 277 -23.49 -21.01 -27.10
CA GLY A 277 -23.56 -22.39 -27.58
C GLY A 277 -23.17 -23.51 -26.61
N GLU A 278 -22.17 -23.30 -25.74
CA GLU A 278 -21.55 -24.41 -24.98
C GLU A 278 -22.00 -24.48 -23.51
N LYS A 279 -22.05 -25.70 -22.97
CA LYS A 279 -22.29 -25.95 -21.53
C LYS A 279 -21.01 -25.65 -20.74
N PRO A 280 -21.07 -24.91 -19.62
CA PRO A 280 -19.92 -24.71 -18.76
C PRO A 280 -19.62 -25.97 -17.93
N GLU A 281 -18.38 -26.46 -17.99
CA GLU A 281 -17.83 -27.35 -16.98
C GLU A 281 -17.36 -26.56 -15.73
N PRO A 282 -17.14 -27.21 -14.57
CA PRO A 282 -16.77 -26.52 -13.34
C PRO A 282 -15.37 -25.90 -13.41
N LEU A 283 -15.24 -24.64 -13.01
CA LEU A 283 -13.96 -23.97 -12.79
C LEU A 283 -14.06 -23.06 -11.55
N ASP A 284 -12.98 -23.06 -10.75
CA ASP A 284 -12.83 -22.21 -9.57
C ASP A 284 -12.72 -20.73 -9.94
N ARG A 285 -12.90 -19.83 -8.96
CA ARG A 285 -12.64 -18.38 -9.07
C ARG A 285 -11.55 -17.95 -8.10
N SER A 286 -10.82 -16.89 -8.46
CA SER A 286 -9.74 -16.30 -7.65
C SER A 286 -10.13 -14.89 -7.15
N PRO A 287 -9.93 -14.53 -5.86
CA PRO A 287 -10.30 -13.21 -5.32
C PRO A 287 -9.57 -12.01 -5.96
N LEU A 288 -10.09 -10.79 -5.77
CA LEU A 288 -9.52 -9.51 -6.25
C LEU A 288 -7.99 -9.40 -6.06
N LEU A 289 -7.51 -9.59 -4.83
CA LEU A 289 -6.09 -9.49 -4.47
C LEU A 289 -5.20 -10.63 -4.99
N SER A 290 -5.71 -11.56 -5.81
CA SER A 290 -5.07 -12.88 -6.05
C SER A 290 -3.61 -12.87 -6.52
N PHE A 291 -3.22 -11.77 -7.17
CA PHE A 291 -1.92 -11.53 -7.80
C PHE A 291 -1.30 -10.18 -7.38
N ALA A 292 -1.77 -9.56 -6.28
CA ALA A 292 -1.19 -8.32 -5.76
C ALA A 292 0.25 -8.56 -5.30
N ASN A 293 1.17 -7.67 -5.70
CA ASN A 293 2.53 -7.63 -5.15
C ASN A 293 2.50 -7.03 -3.74
N THR A 294 3.39 -7.49 -2.86
CA THR A 294 3.44 -7.03 -1.47
C THR A 294 4.84 -6.59 -1.03
N ASP A 295 5.22 -6.72 0.25
CA ASP A 295 6.52 -6.33 0.76
C ASP A 295 7.69 -7.16 0.17
N MET A 296 8.91 -6.62 0.27
CA MET A 296 10.12 -7.19 -0.32
C MET A 296 11.33 -7.14 0.62
N ALA A 297 12.17 -8.17 0.56
CA ALA A 297 13.36 -8.32 1.39
C ALA A 297 14.63 -8.44 0.53
N PHE A 298 15.76 -7.99 1.08
CA PHE A 298 17.06 -7.96 0.39
C PHE A 298 18.13 -8.65 1.23
N SER A 299 19.07 -9.35 0.58
CA SER A 299 20.26 -9.88 1.23
C SER A 299 21.45 -9.86 0.26
N GLY A 300 22.46 -9.05 0.54
CA GLY A 300 23.57 -8.81 -0.37
C GLY A 300 23.08 -8.23 -1.71
N ASN A 301 23.10 -9.04 -2.76
CA ASN A 301 22.53 -8.72 -4.09
C ASN A 301 21.32 -9.59 -4.48
N LEU A 302 20.71 -10.33 -3.54
CA LEU A 302 19.44 -11.01 -3.74
C LEU A 302 18.30 -10.07 -3.29
N LEU A 303 17.25 -9.97 -4.11
CA LEU A 303 15.97 -9.33 -3.79
C LEU A 303 14.86 -10.39 -3.91
N ALA A 304 14.04 -10.52 -2.89
CA ALA A 304 12.82 -11.33 -2.89
C ALA A 304 11.60 -10.40 -2.82
N ALA A 305 10.70 -10.47 -3.80
CA ALA A 305 9.46 -9.68 -3.83
C ALA A 305 8.23 -10.57 -3.56
N GLY A 306 7.44 -10.18 -2.56
CA GLY A 306 6.23 -10.89 -2.12
C GLY A 306 5.05 -10.70 -3.07
N ASN A 307 4.12 -11.67 -3.06
CA ASN A 307 2.87 -11.61 -3.80
C ASN A 307 1.82 -12.57 -3.21
N TYR A 308 0.54 -12.24 -3.33
CA TYR A 308 -0.57 -13.08 -2.87
C TYR A 308 -0.59 -14.49 -3.50
N HIS A 309 0.11 -14.70 -4.63
CA HIS A 309 0.26 -15.97 -5.34
C HIS A 309 1.56 -16.74 -5.03
N GLY A 310 2.53 -16.16 -4.31
CA GLY A 310 3.87 -16.73 -4.13
C GLY A 310 4.95 -15.67 -3.94
N PHE A 311 6.14 -15.87 -4.50
CA PHE A 311 7.20 -14.85 -4.52
C PHE A 311 8.09 -14.95 -5.76
N ASN A 312 8.80 -13.86 -6.07
CA ASN A 312 9.77 -13.80 -7.15
C ASN A 312 11.15 -13.43 -6.62
N LEU A 313 12.20 -14.16 -7.02
CA LEU A 313 13.58 -13.91 -6.64
C LEU A 313 14.34 -13.25 -7.78
N TYR A 314 15.05 -12.17 -7.48
CA TYR A 314 15.85 -11.39 -8.42
C TYR A 314 17.29 -11.24 -7.91
N ARG A 315 18.24 -11.14 -8.83
CA ARG A 315 19.64 -10.78 -8.54
C ARG A 315 19.88 -9.35 -9.03
N LEU A 316 20.33 -8.48 -8.13
CA LEU A 316 20.73 -7.12 -8.44
C LEU A 316 22.09 -7.12 -9.16
N ASP A 317 22.21 -6.32 -10.22
CA ASP A 317 23.50 -5.98 -10.82
C ASP A 317 24.21 -4.84 -10.05
N SER A 318 25.38 -4.41 -10.53
CA SER A 318 26.14 -3.30 -9.93
C SER A 318 25.48 -1.92 -10.07
N GLY A 319 24.42 -1.80 -10.88
CA GLY A 319 23.57 -0.61 -10.96
C GLY A 319 22.33 -0.69 -10.06
N GLY A 320 22.12 -1.79 -9.35
CA GLY A 320 20.89 -2.07 -8.58
C GLY A 320 19.71 -2.49 -9.45
N ILE A 321 19.94 -3.02 -10.66
CA ILE A 321 18.86 -3.46 -11.56
C ILE A 321 18.51 -4.94 -11.28
N PRO A 322 17.26 -5.27 -10.92
CA PRO A 322 16.85 -6.65 -10.68
C PRO A 322 16.79 -7.49 -11.97
N GLN A 323 17.50 -8.61 -11.98
CA GLN A 323 17.41 -9.66 -12.99
C GLN A 323 16.69 -10.87 -12.40
N LEU A 324 15.57 -11.29 -13.00
CA LEU A 324 14.74 -12.38 -12.46
C LEU A 324 15.50 -13.72 -12.45
N VAL A 325 15.48 -14.42 -11.32
CA VAL A 325 16.17 -15.71 -11.09
C VAL A 325 15.18 -16.86 -10.98
N SER A 326 14.04 -16.67 -10.31
CA SER A 326 12.95 -17.66 -10.25
C SER A 326 11.60 -17.05 -9.88
N SER A 327 10.53 -17.72 -10.30
CA SER A 327 9.14 -17.38 -10.03
C SER A 327 8.47 -18.52 -9.26
N THR A 328 8.33 -18.39 -7.94
CA THR A 328 7.88 -19.48 -7.05
C THR A 328 6.39 -19.31 -6.73
N ILE A 329 5.54 -20.10 -7.38
CA ILE A 329 4.10 -20.11 -7.18
C ILE A 329 3.76 -20.98 -5.97
N CYS A 330 3.20 -20.36 -4.94
CA CYS A 330 2.73 -21.01 -3.72
C CYS A 330 1.59 -20.19 -3.10
N PRO A 331 0.35 -20.28 -3.60
CA PRO A 331 -0.73 -19.36 -3.24
C PRO A 331 -1.07 -19.38 -1.75
N GLY A 332 -1.49 -18.23 -1.24
CA GLY A 332 -1.79 -18.07 0.20
C GLY A 332 -2.34 -16.70 0.60
N GLY A 333 -2.14 -15.67 -0.23
CA GLY A 333 -2.46 -14.30 0.13
C GLY A 333 -1.46 -13.70 1.13
N GLN A 334 -1.39 -12.37 1.18
CA GLN A 334 -0.22 -11.65 1.68
C GLN A 334 1.01 -12.04 0.87
N GLY A 335 1.92 -12.82 1.44
CA GLY A 335 3.18 -13.18 0.81
C GLY A 335 4.34 -12.27 1.20
N ASP A 336 4.19 -11.45 2.23
CA ASP A 336 5.25 -10.61 2.80
C ASP A 336 6.43 -11.44 3.29
N LEU A 337 7.65 -10.92 3.11
CA LEU A 337 8.88 -11.71 3.11
C LEU A 337 9.93 -11.21 4.10
N SER A 338 10.68 -12.14 4.69
CA SER A 338 11.98 -11.87 5.31
C SER A 338 13.03 -12.88 4.82
N ILE A 339 14.29 -12.46 4.73
CA ILE A 339 15.46 -13.31 4.47
C ILE A 339 16.33 -13.35 5.73
N VAL A 340 16.76 -14.56 6.12
CA VAL A 340 17.64 -14.81 7.26
C VAL A 340 18.68 -15.86 6.88
N GLY A 341 19.85 -15.39 6.42
CA GLY A 341 20.87 -16.26 5.83
C GLY A 341 20.36 -16.92 4.55
N ASN A 342 20.32 -18.25 4.53
CA ASN A 342 19.79 -19.05 3.42
C ASN A 342 18.28 -19.35 3.54
N LEU A 343 17.59 -18.87 4.57
CA LEU A 343 16.16 -19.08 4.75
C LEU A 343 15.36 -17.85 4.31
N LEU A 344 14.27 -18.10 3.58
CA LEU A 344 13.23 -17.12 3.26
C LEU A 344 11.96 -17.49 4.02
N ILE A 345 11.39 -16.52 4.73
CA ILE A 345 10.15 -16.65 5.51
C ILE A 345 9.05 -15.88 4.77
N MET A 346 7.87 -16.47 4.65
CA MET A 346 6.73 -15.92 3.89
C MET A 346 5.45 -15.95 4.74
N SER A 347 4.79 -14.80 4.87
CA SER A 347 3.45 -14.66 5.44
C SER A 347 2.38 -15.32 4.58
N VAL A 348 1.42 -16.02 5.21
CA VAL A 348 0.23 -16.59 4.57
C VAL A 348 -0.99 -16.40 5.46
N GLU A 349 -2.02 -15.72 4.96
CA GLU A 349 -3.23 -15.47 5.76
C GLU A 349 -4.51 -16.10 5.23
N GLN A 350 -4.73 -16.10 3.91
CA GLN A 350 -6.05 -16.40 3.34
C GLN A 350 -6.38 -17.90 3.42
N ARG A 351 -7.67 -18.21 3.62
CA ARG A 351 -8.19 -19.59 3.71
C ARG A 351 -7.93 -20.46 2.46
N ARG A 352 -7.49 -19.88 1.34
CA ARG A 352 -7.10 -20.59 0.11
C ARG A 352 -5.69 -21.20 0.15
N GLY A 353 -4.85 -20.81 1.12
CA GLY A 353 -3.50 -21.35 1.26
C GLY A 353 -3.51 -22.85 1.55
N ARG A 354 -2.60 -23.59 0.91
CA ARG A 354 -2.40 -25.04 1.13
C ARG A 354 -1.03 -25.36 1.71
N VAL A 355 -0.94 -26.49 2.41
CA VAL A 355 0.30 -27.08 2.93
C VAL A 355 1.29 -27.46 1.81
N ASP A 356 0.77 -27.84 0.64
CA ASP A 356 1.49 -28.40 -0.50
C ASP A 356 1.79 -27.40 -1.64
N CYS A 357 1.64 -26.09 -1.39
CA CYS A 357 1.66 -25.02 -2.41
C CYS A 357 0.67 -25.22 -3.59
N GLY A 358 -0.32 -26.12 -3.46
CA GLY A 358 -1.30 -26.40 -4.49
C GLY A 358 -2.14 -25.17 -4.87
N ARG A 359 -2.61 -25.16 -6.12
CA ARG A 359 -3.30 -24.02 -6.74
C ARG A 359 -4.81 -24.20 -6.82
N GLN A 360 -5.30 -25.39 -6.49
CA GLN A 360 -6.70 -25.81 -6.43
C GLN A 360 -7.48 -25.31 -5.19
N GLY A 361 -6.86 -24.47 -4.34
CA GLY A 361 -7.50 -23.96 -3.13
C GLY A 361 -7.87 -25.05 -2.11
N VAL A 362 -8.84 -24.74 -1.24
CA VAL A 362 -9.30 -25.62 -0.16
C VAL A 362 -10.79 -25.42 0.08
N ALA A 363 -11.57 -26.48 -0.13
CA ALA A 363 -13.02 -26.50 0.10
C ALA A 363 -13.40 -26.76 1.57
N GLY A 364 -14.62 -26.39 1.95
CA GLY A 364 -15.16 -26.53 3.31
C GLY A 364 -14.53 -25.56 4.33
N ASP A 365 -15.12 -25.47 5.52
CA ASP A 365 -14.63 -24.63 6.61
C ASP A 365 -13.47 -25.24 7.39
N VAL A 366 -13.42 -26.57 7.50
CA VAL A 366 -12.38 -27.35 8.19
C VAL A 366 -11.67 -28.23 7.18
N SER A 367 -10.34 -28.06 7.00
CA SER A 367 -9.55 -28.96 6.17
C SER A 367 -8.10 -29.10 6.62
N ALA A 368 -7.62 -30.34 6.69
CA ALA A 368 -6.22 -30.67 6.96
C ALA A 368 -5.25 -30.23 5.84
N GLU A 369 -5.76 -29.91 4.65
CA GLU A 369 -4.94 -29.38 3.55
C GLU A 369 -4.63 -27.88 3.72
N ARG A 370 -5.41 -27.16 4.55
CA ARG A 370 -5.33 -25.70 4.66
C ARG A 370 -4.08 -25.24 5.39
N PHE A 371 -3.42 -24.23 4.84
CA PHE A 371 -2.31 -23.54 5.48
C PHE A 371 -2.57 -22.04 5.69
N ARG A 372 -2.37 -21.57 6.92
CA ARG A 372 -2.30 -20.14 7.31
C ARG A 372 -1.26 -19.99 8.43
N GLY A 373 -0.37 -19.02 8.33
CA GLY A 373 0.78 -18.84 9.22
C GLY A 373 2.03 -18.51 8.40
N ILE A 374 3.23 -18.91 8.83
CA ILE A 374 4.47 -18.65 8.07
C ILE A 374 5.00 -19.91 7.37
N ARG A 375 5.36 -19.77 6.08
CA ARG A 375 6.14 -20.78 5.34
C ARG A 375 7.63 -20.45 5.40
N ILE A 376 8.48 -21.48 5.33
CA ILE A 376 9.93 -21.35 5.41
C ILE A 376 10.56 -22.10 4.23
N PHE A 377 11.32 -21.38 3.42
CA PHE A 377 11.97 -21.88 2.22
C PHE A 377 13.50 -21.82 2.37
N ASP A 378 14.20 -22.84 1.89
CA ASP A 378 15.64 -22.78 1.64
C ASP A 378 15.85 -22.14 0.26
N ILE A 379 16.63 -21.06 0.25
CA ILE A 379 17.01 -20.27 -0.93
C ILE A 379 18.53 -20.26 -1.15
N SER A 380 19.27 -21.21 -0.57
CA SER A 380 20.70 -21.45 -0.86
C SER A 380 20.96 -21.67 -2.37
N ASN A 381 19.97 -22.21 -3.09
CA ASN A 381 19.85 -22.10 -4.54
C ASN A 381 18.62 -21.23 -4.93
N PRO A 382 18.80 -19.92 -5.19
CA PRO A 382 17.70 -19.03 -5.59
C PRO A 382 17.01 -19.40 -6.92
N ALA A 383 17.60 -20.29 -7.73
CA ALA A 383 16.97 -20.79 -8.96
C ALA A 383 16.08 -22.03 -8.73
N LEU A 384 16.11 -22.61 -7.53
CA LEU A 384 15.22 -23.71 -7.11
C LEU A 384 14.91 -23.64 -5.60
N PRO A 385 14.09 -22.67 -5.14
CA PRO A 385 13.66 -22.62 -3.74
C PRO A 385 12.91 -23.89 -3.32
N LEU A 386 13.17 -24.35 -2.10
CA LEU A 386 12.59 -25.58 -1.53
C LEU A 386 11.82 -25.23 -0.24
N GLN A 387 10.56 -25.64 -0.10
CA GLN A 387 9.86 -25.49 1.17
C GLN A 387 10.45 -26.47 2.19
N VAL A 388 11.04 -25.96 3.28
CA VAL A 388 11.74 -26.77 4.30
C VAL A 388 11.06 -26.73 5.67
N GLY A 389 10.13 -25.80 5.89
CA GLY A 389 9.33 -25.72 7.10
C GLY A 389 8.06 -24.91 6.91
N GLN A 390 7.13 -25.01 7.86
CA GLN A 390 5.94 -24.17 7.94
C GLN A 390 5.43 -24.18 9.38
N VAL A 391 4.75 -23.11 9.81
CA VAL A 391 4.10 -23.02 11.12
C VAL A 391 2.67 -22.55 10.93
N GLN A 392 1.71 -23.39 11.32
CA GLN A 392 0.28 -23.05 11.33
C GLN A 392 -0.01 -22.14 12.53
N THR A 393 -0.77 -21.06 12.34
CA THR A 393 -1.26 -20.18 13.41
C THR A 393 -2.79 -20.09 13.38
N CYS A 394 -3.39 -19.70 14.51
CA CYS A 394 -4.85 -19.63 14.65
C CYS A 394 -5.51 -18.53 13.81
N ARG A 395 -4.76 -17.48 13.46
CA ARG A 395 -5.23 -16.33 12.67
C ARG A 395 -4.52 -16.15 11.32
N GLY A 396 -3.54 -17.00 11.01
CA GLY A 396 -2.66 -16.80 9.86
C GLY A 396 -1.49 -15.87 10.17
N SER A 397 -0.78 -15.46 9.13
CA SER A 397 0.27 -14.44 9.19
C SER A 397 -0.07 -13.37 8.16
N HIS A 398 -0.44 -12.20 8.64
CA HIS A 398 -0.55 -10.97 7.88
C HIS A 398 0.87 -10.47 7.57
N THR A 399 1.53 -9.83 8.55
CA THR A 399 2.98 -9.60 8.54
C THR A 399 3.70 -10.51 9.53
N HIS A 400 5.03 -10.55 9.43
CA HIS A 400 5.90 -11.20 10.40
C HIS A 400 7.21 -10.43 10.55
N SER A 401 7.81 -10.47 11.74
CA SER A 401 8.98 -9.63 12.07
C SER A 401 10.11 -10.47 12.65
N VAL A 402 11.30 -10.41 12.06
CA VAL A 402 12.48 -11.14 12.55
C VAL A 402 13.07 -10.42 13.77
N VAL A 403 12.74 -10.90 14.96
CA VAL A 403 13.10 -10.25 16.24
C VAL A 403 14.58 -10.44 16.56
N SER A 404 15.11 -11.64 16.34
CA SER A 404 16.51 -11.97 16.61
C SER A 404 16.94 -13.25 15.89
N GLY A 405 18.18 -13.30 15.41
CA GLY A 405 18.84 -14.53 14.98
C GLY A 405 19.39 -14.48 13.54
N PRO A 406 20.18 -15.48 13.13
CA PRO A 406 20.52 -16.67 13.90
C PRO A 406 21.60 -16.38 14.95
N GLY A 407 21.31 -16.74 16.21
CA GLY A 407 22.26 -16.59 17.32
C GLY A 407 23.33 -17.70 17.33
N ARG A 408 24.20 -17.67 18.36
CA ARG A 408 25.13 -18.80 18.65
C ARG A 408 24.41 -20.13 18.93
N ASP A 409 23.12 -20.06 19.25
CA ASP A 409 22.23 -21.20 19.47
C ASP A 409 21.53 -21.69 18.18
N GLY A 410 21.80 -21.06 17.03
CA GLY A 410 21.29 -21.49 15.73
C GLY A 410 19.78 -21.28 15.54
N ARG A 411 19.15 -20.40 16.32
CA ARG A 411 17.70 -20.12 16.27
C ARG A 411 17.38 -18.72 15.78
N ILE A 412 16.26 -18.61 15.09
CA ILE A 412 15.60 -17.35 14.71
C ILE A 412 14.31 -17.24 15.51
N ILE A 413 14.03 -16.07 16.07
CA ILE A 413 12.76 -15.73 16.73
C ILE A 413 12.00 -14.76 15.83
N VAL A 414 10.72 -15.06 15.58
CA VAL A 414 9.82 -14.30 14.71
C VAL A 414 8.55 -13.95 15.48
N TYR A 415 8.09 -12.71 15.39
CA TYR A 415 6.72 -12.34 15.76
C TYR A 415 5.80 -12.48 14.55
N VAL A 416 4.60 -13.01 14.76
CA VAL A 416 3.58 -13.19 13.72
C VAL A 416 2.33 -12.40 14.10
N SER A 417 1.95 -11.48 13.22
CA SER A 417 0.72 -10.68 13.29
C SER A 417 -0.34 -11.36 12.44
N GLY A 418 -1.40 -11.91 13.02
CA GLY A 418 -2.52 -12.50 12.25
C GLY A 418 -3.79 -11.68 12.43
N THR A 419 -4.33 -11.10 11.35
CA THR A 419 -5.54 -10.24 11.40
C THR A 419 -6.80 -11.03 11.04
N SER A 420 -6.71 -12.05 10.20
CA SER A 420 -7.86 -12.84 9.77
C SER A 420 -8.49 -13.69 10.89
N THR A 421 -9.75 -14.09 10.65
CA THR A 421 -10.62 -14.85 11.56
C THR A 421 -9.93 -16.04 12.23
N VAL A 422 -10.21 -16.23 13.53
CA VAL A 422 -9.80 -17.44 14.27
C VAL A 422 -10.43 -18.69 13.63
N ARG A 423 -9.68 -19.79 13.56
CA ARG A 423 -10.15 -21.08 13.02
C ARG A 423 -11.12 -21.80 13.98
N ASP A 424 -11.92 -22.72 13.45
CA ASP A 424 -12.58 -23.76 14.26
C ASP A 424 -11.50 -24.68 14.88
N GLU A 425 -11.65 -25.06 16.15
CA GLU A 425 -10.73 -25.95 16.86
C GLU A 425 -10.57 -27.34 16.22
N LYS A 426 -11.53 -27.75 15.37
CA LYS A 426 -11.45 -28.97 14.55
C LYS A 426 -10.47 -28.84 13.38
N GLU A 427 -10.17 -27.63 12.91
CA GLU A 427 -9.11 -27.41 11.90
C GLU A 427 -7.74 -27.24 12.57
N LEU A 428 -7.68 -26.54 13.71
CA LEU A 428 -6.45 -26.37 14.47
C LEU A 428 -6.76 -26.33 15.98
N PRO A 429 -6.47 -27.39 16.75
CA PRO A 429 -6.80 -27.47 18.17
C PRO A 429 -6.19 -26.34 18.99
N GLY A 430 -6.98 -25.79 19.94
CA GLY A 430 -6.57 -24.69 20.80
C GLY A 430 -6.86 -23.29 20.24
N CYS A 431 -7.39 -23.17 19.01
CA CYS A 431 -7.81 -21.91 18.42
C CYS A 431 -9.16 -21.43 18.95
N VAL A 432 -9.20 -21.00 20.22
CA VAL A 432 -10.40 -20.44 20.84
C VAL A 432 -10.72 -19.06 20.24
N GLY A 433 -11.95 -18.89 19.76
CA GLY A 433 -12.46 -17.64 19.20
C GLY A 433 -12.79 -16.57 20.25
N GLU A 434 -13.70 -15.66 19.93
CA GLU A 434 -14.19 -14.66 20.88
C GLU A 434 -15.27 -15.24 21.81
N VAL A 435 -14.82 -15.88 22.89
CA VAL A 435 -15.69 -16.38 23.97
C VAL A 435 -15.58 -15.42 25.15
N PRO A 436 -16.66 -14.73 25.58
CA PRO A 436 -16.60 -13.76 26.67
C PRO A 436 -16.01 -14.34 27.96
N GLY A 437 -14.92 -13.75 28.43
CA GLY A 437 -14.22 -14.17 29.65
C GLY A 437 -13.30 -15.38 29.52
N ASP A 438 -13.19 -16.02 28.34
CA ASP A 438 -12.23 -17.12 28.16
C ASP A 438 -10.80 -16.59 27.93
N PRO A 439 -9.85 -16.80 28.87
CA PRO A 439 -8.51 -16.29 28.72
C PRO A 439 -7.72 -17.00 27.61
N ARG A 440 -8.23 -18.09 27.03
CA ARG A 440 -7.53 -18.89 25.99
C ARG A 440 -7.70 -18.34 24.57
N THR A 441 -8.50 -17.29 24.37
CA THR A 441 -8.75 -16.73 23.03
C THR A 441 -7.47 -16.40 22.26
N ALA A 442 -7.51 -16.63 20.95
CA ALA A 442 -6.46 -16.27 19.99
C ALA A 442 -6.51 -14.79 19.54
N LEU A 443 -7.54 -14.04 19.97
CA LEU A 443 -7.53 -12.58 19.92
C LEU A 443 -6.59 -12.01 21.00
N PHE A 444 -6.23 -10.72 20.89
CA PHE A 444 -5.43 -10.01 21.90
C PHE A 444 -4.06 -10.67 22.19
N ARG A 445 -3.43 -11.25 21.16
CA ARG A 445 -2.14 -11.95 21.24
C ARG A 445 -1.25 -11.66 20.03
N ILE A 446 0.06 -11.85 20.22
CA ILE A 446 1.05 -12.00 19.14
C ILE A 446 1.56 -13.44 19.23
N ASP A 447 1.70 -14.15 18.11
CA ASP A 447 2.33 -15.48 18.10
C ASP A 447 3.85 -15.32 17.96
N VAL A 448 4.61 -15.90 18.88
CA VAL A 448 6.09 -15.95 18.84
C VAL A 448 6.52 -17.31 18.32
N VAL A 449 7.23 -17.33 17.19
CA VAL A 449 7.71 -18.55 16.53
C VAL A 449 9.22 -18.69 16.69
N GLU A 450 9.65 -19.90 17.06
CA GLU A 450 11.06 -20.32 17.04
C GLU A 450 11.33 -21.12 15.76
N ILE A 451 12.35 -20.75 14.99
CA ILE A 451 12.84 -21.48 13.82
C ILE A 451 14.30 -21.93 14.08
N PRO A 452 14.56 -23.24 14.26
CA PRO A 452 15.93 -23.77 14.31
C PRO A 452 16.52 -23.84 12.89
N VAL A 453 17.62 -23.13 12.61
CA VAL A 453 18.19 -23.05 11.25
C VAL A 453 18.66 -24.42 10.73
N ALA A 454 19.22 -25.26 11.61
CA ALA A 454 19.65 -26.61 11.26
C ALA A 454 18.49 -27.63 11.13
N ALA A 455 17.26 -27.24 11.48
CA ALA A 455 16.06 -28.07 11.31
C ALA A 455 14.78 -27.21 11.18
N PRO A 456 14.58 -26.47 10.07
CA PRO A 456 13.44 -25.55 9.91
C PRO A 456 12.07 -26.25 9.97
N GLN A 457 12.02 -27.55 9.66
CA GLN A 457 10.84 -28.40 9.81
C GLN A 457 10.40 -28.60 11.27
N ARG A 458 11.22 -28.17 12.25
CA ARG A 458 10.90 -28.17 13.69
C ARG A 458 10.47 -26.79 14.21
N ALA A 459 10.25 -25.84 13.31
CA ALA A 459 9.70 -24.54 13.67
C ALA A 459 8.29 -24.67 14.27
N ARG A 460 7.97 -23.81 15.25
CA ARG A 460 6.68 -23.84 15.97
C ARG A 460 6.43 -22.54 16.73
N VAL A 461 5.16 -22.24 17.01
CA VAL A 461 4.80 -21.26 18.04
C VAL A 461 5.34 -21.76 19.39
N VAL A 462 6.06 -20.90 20.11
CA VAL A 462 6.65 -21.19 21.42
C VAL A 462 6.06 -20.35 22.56
N ALA A 463 5.41 -19.23 22.23
CA ALA A 463 4.61 -18.43 23.15
C ALA A 463 3.58 -17.61 22.36
N SER A 464 2.43 -17.32 22.97
CA SER A 464 1.42 -16.41 22.41
C SER A 464 1.05 -15.31 23.43
N PRO A 465 1.96 -14.39 23.79
CA PRO A 465 1.78 -13.39 24.84
C PRO A 465 0.56 -12.47 24.62
N ALA A 466 -0.18 -12.23 25.70
CA ALA A 466 -1.36 -11.35 25.73
C ALA A 466 -0.98 -9.87 25.90
N VAL A 467 -0.30 -9.29 24.92
CA VAL A 467 0.34 -7.96 25.07
C VAL A 467 -0.64 -6.77 25.19
N PHE A 468 -1.90 -6.98 24.81
CA PHE A 468 -2.97 -5.97 24.81
C PHE A 468 -3.69 -5.87 26.17
N ALA A 469 -3.46 -6.83 27.08
CA ALA A 469 -4.16 -6.89 28.35
C ALA A 469 -3.89 -5.67 29.26
N ASP A 470 -4.85 -5.30 30.11
CA ASP A 470 -4.64 -4.27 31.16
C ASP A 470 -3.79 -4.92 32.27
N PRO A 471 -2.58 -4.39 32.55
CA PRO A 471 -1.65 -5.00 33.51
C PRO A 471 -2.14 -4.96 34.97
N ARG A 472 -3.24 -4.26 35.27
CA ARG A 472 -3.85 -4.16 36.62
C ARG A 472 -5.03 -5.11 36.80
N THR A 473 -5.84 -5.31 35.76
CA THR A 473 -7.08 -6.12 35.84
C THR A 473 -6.96 -7.49 35.20
N GLY A 474 -5.96 -7.71 34.34
CA GLY A 474 -5.79 -8.94 33.56
C GLY A 474 -6.79 -9.10 32.41
N SER A 475 -7.70 -8.13 32.18
CA SER A 475 -8.61 -8.15 31.03
C SER A 475 -7.82 -8.10 29.73
N LEU A 476 -8.02 -9.08 28.84
CA LEU A 476 -7.29 -9.20 27.57
C LEU A 476 -7.56 -8.02 26.62
N ALA A 477 -8.80 -7.53 26.60
CA ALA A 477 -9.22 -6.35 25.86
C ALA A 477 -8.88 -5.05 26.63
N GLY A 478 -7.62 -4.88 27.05
CA GLY A 478 -7.15 -3.79 27.91
C GLY A 478 -6.72 -2.51 27.19
N LEU A 479 -7.32 -2.24 26.02
CA LEU A 479 -6.98 -1.20 25.05
C LEU A 479 -8.25 -0.69 24.34
N TRP A 480 -8.14 0.11 23.26
CA TRP A 480 -9.29 0.71 22.59
C TRP A 480 -10.31 -0.33 22.10
N GLN A 481 -11.58 -0.16 22.46
CA GLN A 481 -12.66 -1.12 22.15
C GLN A 481 -13.27 -0.95 20.75
N GLY A 482 -12.89 0.12 20.03
CA GLY A 482 -13.45 0.50 18.75
C GLY A 482 -14.57 1.54 18.88
N GLY A 483 -14.86 2.22 17.78
CA GLY A 483 -15.90 3.25 17.67
C GLY A 483 -15.34 4.66 17.44
N ASP A 484 -16.24 5.63 17.52
CA ASP A 484 -16.00 7.06 17.32
C ASP A 484 -15.20 7.69 18.49
N HIS A 485 -14.26 8.60 18.17
CA HIS A 485 -13.52 9.41 19.15
C HIS A 485 -14.22 10.74 19.47
N GLY A 486 -15.32 11.08 18.79
CA GLY A 486 -16.17 12.27 18.99
C GLY A 486 -16.40 13.09 17.72
N ASP A 487 -17.23 14.13 17.84
CA ASP A 487 -17.58 15.04 16.71
C ASP A 487 -16.34 15.52 15.94
N GLY A 488 -16.26 15.16 14.65
CA GLY A 488 -15.15 15.55 13.76
C GLY A 488 -13.93 14.63 13.78
N THR A 489 -14.03 13.44 14.37
CA THR A 489 -12.96 12.43 14.41
C THR A 489 -13.26 11.23 13.48
N GLN A 490 -12.37 10.23 13.46
CA GLN A 490 -12.59 8.96 12.76
C GLN A 490 -13.23 7.90 13.65
N GLU A 491 -14.02 7.00 13.06
CA GLU A 491 -14.35 5.72 13.67
C GLU A 491 -13.13 4.79 13.59
N THR A 492 -12.57 4.43 14.74
CA THR A 492 -11.34 3.65 14.85
C THR A 492 -11.65 2.21 15.22
N HIS A 493 -10.95 1.23 14.65
CA HIS A 493 -11.18 -0.20 14.93
C HIS A 493 -10.83 -0.61 16.37
N ARG A 494 -11.44 -1.71 16.85
CA ARG A 494 -11.06 -2.36 18.12
C ARG A 494 -9.60 -2.83 18.07
N THR A 495 -8.88 -2.79 19.19
CA THR A 495 -7.49 -3.23 19.28
C THR A 495 -7.38 -4.69 19.76
N ASP A 496 -7.55 -5.64 18.85
CA ASP A 496 -7.48 -7.08 19.08
C ASP A 496 -6.38 -7.82 18.29
N GLN A 497 -5.63 -7.11 17.45
CA GLN A 497 -4.41 -7.56 16.76
C GLN A 497 -3.46 -6.39 16.50
N CYS A 498 -2.19 -6.70 16.26
CA CYS A 498 -1.32 -5.81 15.49
C CYS A 498 -1.40 -6.17 14.00
N HIS A 499 -1.30 -5.16 13.14
CA HIS A 499 -1.15 -5.34 11.70
C HIS A 499 0.33 -5.55 11.39
N ASP A 500 1.16 -4.56 11.74
CA ASP A 500 2.61 -4.60 11.68
C ASP A 500 3.24 -4.47 13.07
N ILE A 501 4.41 -5.10 13.26
CA ILE A 501 5.23 -4.94 14.47
C ILE A 501 6.68 -4.69 14.04
N THR A 502 7.09 -3.44 13.89
CA THR A 502 8.47 -3.13 13.52
C THR A 502 9.40 -3.27 14.72
N VAL A 503 10.48 -4.04 14.57
CA VAL A 503 11.46 -4.29 15.65
C VAL A 503 12.71 -3.42 15.48
N PHE A 504 13.27 -2.96 16.61
CA PHE A 504 14.57 -2.30 16.69
C PHE A 504 15.43 -3.02 17.75
N PRO A 505 15.99 -4.21 17.44
CA PRO A 505 16.54 -5.12 18.45
C PRO A 505 17.70 -4.52 19.26
N ALA A 506 18.49 -3.62 18.65
CA ALA A 506 19.62 -2.96 19.31
C ALA A 506 19.22 -1.97 20.43
N ARG A 507 17.92 -1.63 20.57
CA ARG A 507 17.37 -0.88 21.72
C ARG A 507 16.49 -1.75 22.62
N ASN A 508 16.31 -3.02 22.30
CA ASN A 508 15.28 -3.88 22.87
C ASN A 508 13.85 -3.31 22.73
N LEU A 509 13.56 -2.59 21.64
CA LEU A 509 12.24 -2.01 21.37
C LEU A 509 11.55 -2.66 20.16
N ALA A 510 10.22 -2.66 20.18
CA ALA A 510 9.40 -2.83 18.98
C ALA A 510 8.21 -1.85 19.00
N ALA A 511 7.73 -1.46 17.83
CA ALA A 511 6.57 -0.61 17.62
C ALA A 511 5.48 -1.40 16.89
N GLY A 512 4.36 -1.65 17.57
CA GLY A 512 3.18 -2.24 16.97
C GLY A 512 2.25 -1.16 16.44
N ALA A 513 1.92 -1.22 15.16
CA ALA A 513 0.74 -0.58 14.62
C ALA A 513 -0.42 -1.58 14.75
N CYS A 514 -1.36 -1.31 15.64
CA CYS A 514 -2.34 -2.29 16.07
C CYS A 514 -3.73 -1.68 16.05
N SER A 515 -4.76 -2.44 15.69
CA SER A 515 -5.91 -1.92 14.93
C SER A 515 -6.59 -0.64 15.45
N GLY A 516 -6.59 -0.35 16.76
CA GLY A 516 -6.98 0.94 17.33
C GLY A 516 -5.95 1.66 18.22
N ASN A 517 -4.69 1.19 18.29
CA ASN A 517 -3.61 1.77 19.08
C ASN A 517 -2.22 1.63 18.43
N GLY A 518 -1.43 2.72 18.46
CA GLY A 518 0.02 2.64 18.35
C GLY A 518 0.63 2.20 19.67
N ILE A 519 1.51 1.18 19.66
CA ILE A 519 2.03 0.54 20.88
C ILE A 519 3.56 0.44 20.83
N ILE A 520 4.23 0.69 21.94
CA ILE A 520 5.67 0.40 22.11
C ILE A 520 5.85 -0.79 23.07
N PHE A 521 6.68 -1.75 22.67
CA PHE A 521 7.00 -2.97 23.42
C PHE A 521 8.47 -3.03 23.84
N ASP A 522 8.73 -3.51 25.06
CA ASP A 522 10.01 -4.07 25.49
C ASP A 522 10.15 -5.47 24.88
N ILE A 523 11.25 -5.70 24.18
CA ILE A 523 11.63 -6.99 23.59
C ILE A 523 12.97 -7.52 24.13
N SER A 524 13.42 -7.03 25.29
CA SER A 524 14.63 -7.51 25.99
C SER A 524 14.58 -9.01 26.28
N ASN A 525 13.37 -9.59 26.32
CA ASN A 525 13.13 -11.01 26.16
C ASN A 525 12.30 -11.25 24.89
N PRO A 526 12.91 -11.66 23.76
CA PRO A 526 12.21 -11.94 22.51
C PRO A 526 11.15 -13.05 22.57
N LEU A 527 11.08 -13.84 23.66
CA LEU A 527 10.02 -14.84 23.87
C LEU A 527 8.84 -14.31 24.69
N ARG A 528 8.97 -13.12 25.29
CA ARG A 528 7.97 -12.48 26.16
C ARG A 528 7.96 -10.96 26.00
N PRO A 529 7.60 -10.42 24.82
CA PRO A 529 7.38 -8.99 24.64
C PRO A 529 6.39 -8.42 25.67
N ARG A 530 6.63 -7.18 26.11
CA ARG A 530 5.80 -6.48 27.10
C ARG A 530 5.44 -5.08 26.61
N ARG A 531 4.16 -4.71 26.66
CA ARG A 531 3.71 -3.33 26.41
C ARG A 531 4.35 -2.37 27.43
N ILE A 532 5.03 -1.33 26.93
CA ILE A 532 5.58 -0.22 27.72
C ILE A 532 4.54 0.90 27.77
N ASP A 533 4.06 1.33 26.58
CA ASP A 533 3.14 2.44 26.41
C ASP A 533 2.24 2.22 25.19
N ALA A 534 1.09 2.92 25.12
CA ALA A 534 0.16 2.87 23.99
C ALA A 534 -0.65 4.17 23.85
N VAL A 535 -0.95 4.55 22.62
CA VAL A 535 -1.67 5.79 22.26
C VAL A 535 -2.84 5.52 21.31
N THR A 536 -3.86 6.37 21.36
CA THR A 536 -4.90 6.53 20.33
C THR A 536 -4.66 7.84 19.57
N ASP A 537 -5.23 7.98 18.37
CA ASP A 537 -5.17 9.19 17.57
C ASP A 537 -6.55 9.41 16.92
N PRO A 538 -7.27 10.50 17.21
CA PRO A 538 -8.60 10.76 16.63
C PRO A 538 -8.61 10.95 15.11
N GLY A 539 -7.45 11.12 14.48
CA GLY A 539 -7.28 11.15 13.03
C GLY A 539 -7.11 9.76 12.38
N PHE A 540 -7.02 8.67 13.16
CA PHE A 540 -6.74 7.31 12.64
C PHE A 540 -8.00 6.44 12.59
N ALA A 541 -8.25 5.78 11.46
CA ALA A 541 -9.27 4.73 11.36
C ALA A 541 -8.68 3.34 11.68
N TYR A 542 -7.47 3.05 11.20
CA TYR A 542 -6.82 1.76 11.35
C TYR A 542 -5.29 1.91 11.36
N TRP A 543 -4.66 1.65 12.51
CA TRP A 543 -3.20 1.72 12.64
C TRP A 543 -2.56 0.59 11.85
N HIS A 544 -1.82 0.95 10.80
CA HIS A 544 -1.36 0.04 9.77
C HIS A 544 0.10 -0.37 9.95
N SER A 545 1.04 0.58 9.87
CA SER A 545 2.47 0.29 10.00
C SER A 545 3.24 1.33 10.83
N ALA A 546 4.46 0.95 11.23
CA ALA A 546 5.32 1.71 12.13
C ALA A 546 6.77 1.73 11.60
N THR A 547 7.46 2.86 11.68
CA THR A 547 8.88 2.99 11.28
C THR A 547 9.65 3.87 12.26
N PHE A 548 10.74 3.35 12.83
CA PHE A 548 11.68 4.09 13.66
C PHE A 548 12.62 4.98 12.84
N THR A 549 13.14 6.05 13.45
CA THR A 549 14.28 6.83 12.92
C THR A 549 15.57 6.02 12.85
N ASN A 550 16.57 6.55 12.11
CA ASN A 550 17.92 5.95 11.95
C ASN A 550 18.57 5.48 13.27
N ASP A 551 18.25 6.17 14.36
CA ASP A 551 18.81 5.95 15.70
C ASP A 551 17.86 5.26 16.68
N GLY A 552 16.57 5.07 16.35
CA GLY A 552 15.55 4.47 17.20
C GLY A 552 15.00 5.35 18.34
N GLN A 553 15.08 6.69 18.26
CA GLN A 553 14.51 7.60 19.28
C GLN A 553 13.08 8.07 18.99
N ARG A 554 12.59 7.90 17.76
CA ARG A 554 11.27 8.35 17.29
C ARG A 554 10.65 7.28 16.41
N VAL A 555 9.32 7.24 16.38
CA VAL A 555 8.53 6.38 15.51
C VAL A 555 7.51 7.21 14.73
N LEU A 556 7.34 6.87 13.46
CA LEU A 556 6.26 7.31 12.59
C LEU A 556 5.28 6.14 12.43
N PHE A 557 4.00 6.37 12.70
CA PHE A 557 2.91 5.42 12.47
C PHE A 557 2.06 5.85 11.27
N THR A 558 1.39 4.92 10.61
CA THR A 558 0.55 5.13 9.41
C THR A 558 -0.90 4.68 9.64
N ASP A 559 -1.86 5.36 9.00
CA ASP A 559 -3.30 5.06 9.04
C ASP A 559 -3.79 4.52 7.69
N GLU A 560 -4.27 3.27 7.64
CA GLU A 560 -4.90 2.71 6.43
C GLU A 560 -6.38 3.11 6.31
N TRP A 561 -6.65 4.42 6.30
CA TRP A 561 -8.01 4.91 6.15
C TRP A 561 -8.68 4.39 4.88
N GLY A 562 -9.84 3.76 5.05
CA GLY A 562 -10.59 3.16 3.95
C GLY A 562 -10.15 1.74 3.57
N GLY A 563 -9.20 1.13 4.29
CA GLY A 563 -8.77 -0.27 4.11
C GLY A 563 -8.23 -0.55 2.71
N GLY A 564 -7.41 0.37 2.20
CA GLY A 564 -6.66 0.21 0.96
C GLY A 564 -7.45 0.28 -0.35
N GLY A 565 -8.75 -0.04 -0.34
CA GLY A 565 -9.59 -0.13 -1.53
C GLY A 565 -10.32 1.15 -1.93
N ARG A 566 -10.14 2.28 -1.22
CA ARG A 566 -10.95 3.49 -1.36
C ARG A 566 -10.12 4.73 -1.72
N PRO A 567 -10.69 5.73 -2.43
CA PRO A 567 -10.03 7.00 -2.66
C PRO A 567 -10.10 7.86 -1.39
N ARG A 568 -8.95 8.04 -0.71
CA ARG A 568 -8.83 8.69 0.61
C ARG A 568 -7.74 9.78 0.67
N CYS A 569 -7.50 10.40 -0.47
CA CYS A 569 -6.58 11.52 -0.69
C CYS A 569 -7.23 12.62 -1.54
N ARG A 570 -8.56 12.79 -1.45
CA ARG A 570 -9.32 13.69 -2.32
C ARG A 570 -9.32 15.12 -1.77
N ALA A 571 -9.57 16.12 -2.60
CA ALA A 571 -9.50 17.53 -2.21
C ALA A 571 -10.48 17.92 -1.06
N GLN A 572 -11.55 17.16 -0.87
CA GLN A 572 -12.54 17.32 0.20
C GLN A 572 -12.25 16.51 1.48
N ASP A 573 -11.25 15.63 1.47
CA ASP A 573 -10.93 14.77 2.61
C ASP A 573 -10.07 15.52 3.66
N PRO A 574 -10.28 15.33 4.98
CA PRO A 574 -9.51 16.04 6.01
C PRO A 574 -8.01 15.71 5.99
N GLN A 575 -7.17 16.73 6.10
CA GLN A 575 -5.69 16.62 6.08
C GLN A 575 -5.10 15.82 7.25
N ASN A 576 -5.89 15.57 8.30
CA ASN A 576 -5.52 14.74 9.46
C ASN A 576 -6.09 13.30 9.40
N PHE A 577 -6.86 12.94 8.37
CA PHE A 577 -7.43 11.59 8.20
C PHE A 577 -6.61 10.77 7.20
N GLY A 578 -6.27 9.50 7.49
CA GLY A 578 -5.38 8.72 6.63
C GLY A 578 -3.98 9.34 6.53
N ALA A 579 -3.49 9.91 7.63
CA ALA A 579 -2.22 10.62 7.74
C ALA A 579 -1.20 9.80 8.55
N ASN A 580 0.08 10.09 8.37
CA ASN A 580 1.13 9.59 9.24
C ASN A 580 1.16 10.39 10.54
N ALA A 581 1.35 9.76 11.70
CA ALA A 581 1.51 10.40 13.00
C ALA A 581 2.91 10.15 13.59
N ILE A 582 3.56 11.20 14.08
CA ILE A 582 4.98 11.16 14.49
C ILE A 582 5.10 11.33 16.01
N TYR A 583 5.84 10.42 16.66
CA TYR A 583 6.02 10.37 18.11
C TYR A 583 7.49 10.20 18.51
N ASP A 584 7.99 11.07 19.39
CA ASP A 584 9.25 10.83 20.10
C ASP A 584 9.05 9.77 21.20
N ILE A 585 10.08 8.95 21.47
CA ILE A 585 10.08 7.97 22.56
C ILE A 585 10.88 8.55 23.73
N VAL A 586 10.17 9.19 24.67
CA VAL A 586 10.77 9.90 25.82
C VAL A 586 10.45 9.11 27.09
N GLU A 587 11.48 8.62 27.79
CA GLU A 587 11.34 7.80 29.02
C GLU A 587 10.44 6.56 28.80
N GLY A 588 10.52 5.97 27.60
CA GLY A 588 9.70 4.83 27.17
C GLY A 588 8.27 5.19 26.72
N LYS A 589 7.87 6.47 26.78
CA LYS A 589 6.53 6.94 26.43
C LYS A 589 6.48 7.61 25.07
N LEU A 590 5.38 7.39 24.36
CA LEU A 590 5.10 8.01 23.07
C LEU A 590 4.65 9.46 23.26
N ARG A 591 5.39 10.41 22.67
CA ARG A 591 5.12 11.84 22.73
C ARG A 591 4.87 12.39 21.34
N TYR A 592 3.60 12.64 21.02
CA TYR A 592 3.15 13.20 19.74
C TYR A 592 3.90 14.50 19.39
N ARG A 593 4.22 14.66 18.10
CA ARG A 593 4.96 15.82 17.55
C ARG A 593 4.32 16.48 16.34
N GLY A 594 3.65 15.72 15.48
CA GLY A 594 3.08 16.23 14.24
C GLY A 594 2.47 15.11 13.39
N HIS A 595 1.66 15.51 12.41
CA HIS A 595 1.18 14.64 11.34
C HIS A 595 1.84 14.99 10.00
N TYR A 596 1.81 14.06 9.07
CA TYR A 596 2.07 14.31 7.64
C TYR A 596 1.05 13.57 6.78
N LYS A 597 0.49 14.25 5.78
CA LYS A 597 -0.40 13.68 4.76
C LYS A 597 0.18 13.97 3.37
N LEU A 598 -0.06 13.06 2.41
CA LEU A 598 0.24 13.31 1.00
C LEU A 598 -0.45 14.62 0.55
N PRO A 599 0.28 15.62 0.02
CA PRO A 599 -0.28 16.95 -0.22
C PRO A 599 -1.10 17.05 -1.51
N SER A 600 -0.95 16.12 -2.46
CA SER A 600 -1.68 16.11 -3.72
C SER A 600 -3.08 15.52 -3.58
N ALA A 601 -4.07 16.22 -4.14
CA ALA A 601 -5.38 15.64 -4.36
C ALA A 601 -5.32 14.47 -5.36
N GLN A 602 -6.24 13.53 -5.20
CA GLN A 602 -6.44 12.36 -6.03
C GLN A 602 -7.92 12.24 -6.41
N THR A 603 -8.20 11.52 -7.50
CA THR A 603 -9.55 11.29 -8.04
C THR A 603 -10.29 10.15 -7.33
N ASP A 604 -11.61 10.04 -7.54
CA ASP A 604 -12.40 8.90 -7.00
C ASP A 604 -12.07 7.55 -7.69
N GLN A 605 -11.26 7.57 -8.76
CA GLN A 605 -10.71 6.38 -9.44
C GLN A 605 -9.41 5.84 -8.80
N GLU A 606 -8.78 6.61 -7.90
CA GLU A 606 -7.46 6.32 -7.34
C GLU A 606 -7.56 5.84 -5.89
N ASN A 607 -7.38 4.53 -5.65
CA ASN A 607 -7.22 4.01 -4.30
C ASN A 607 -5.90 4.53 -3.71
N CYS A 608 -5.97 5.43 -2.73
CA CYS A 608 -4.83 6.15 -2.17
C CYS A 608 -4.90 6.15 -0.65
N VAL A 609 -3.84 5.66 -0.01
CA VAL A 609 -3.72 5.51 1.45
C VAL A 609 -2.24 5.42 1.84
N ALA A 610 -1.91 5.76 3.08
CA ALA A 610 -0.55 5.59 3.61
C ALA A 610 -0.19 4.10 3.74
N HIS A 611 0.89 3.66 3.10
CA HIS A 611 1.37 2.27 3.19
C HIS A 611 2.88 2.19 3.48
N ASN A 612 3.49 1.03 3.23
CA ASN A 612 4.82 0.67 3.76
C ASN A 612 5.99 1.42 3.10
N GLY A 613 7.02 1.68 3.92
CA GLY A 613 8.15 2.53 3.60
C GLY A 613 9.39 2.22 4.43
N SER A 614 10.52 2.89 4.16
CA SER A 614 11.72 2.79 5.00
C SER A 614 12.52 4.10 5.08
N ILE A 615 13.42 4.18 6.06
CA ILE A 615 14.28 5.35 6.25
C ILE A 615 15.36 5.41 5.16
N VAL A 616 15.44 6.55 4.47
CA VAL A 616 16.59 6.93 3.66
C VAL A 616 17.70 7.38 4.63
N PRO A 617 18.86 6.72 4.67
CA PRO A 617 19.88 6.92 5.72
C PRO A 617 20.74 8.17 5.47
N VAL A 618 20.13 9.34 5.33
CA VAL A 618 20.85 10.61 5.19
C VAL A 618 21.47 11.00 6.54
N PRO A 619 22.79 11.22 6.64
CA PRO A 619 23.43 11.52 7.93
C PRO A 619 22.88 12.82 8.53
N GLY A 620 22.47 12.77 9.81
CA GLY A 620 21.95 13.94 10.52
C GLY A 620 20.55 14.42 10.08
N ARG A 621 19.78 13.58 9.39
CA ARG A 621 18.38 13.82 9.03
C ARG A 621 17.52 12.58 9.25
N ASP A 622 16.25 12.81 9.49
CA ASP A 622 15.20 11.79 9.49
C ASP A 622 14.43 11.95 8.17
N VAL A 623 14.70 11.06 7.22
CA VAL A 623 14.09 11.06 5.88
C VAL A 623 13.44 9.70 5.63
N PHE A 624 12.17 9.67 5.29
CA PHE A 624 11.37 8.47 5.08
C PHE A 624 10.93 8.40 3.62
N VAL A 625 11.11 7.28 2.95
CA VAL A 625 10.45 6.99 1.66
C VAL A 625 9.26 6.08 1.92
N GLN A 626 8.10 6.40 1.32
CA GLN A 626 6.83 5.76 1.61
C GLN A 626 5.99 5.56 0.35
N ALA A 627 5.31 4.41 0.26
CA ALA A 627 4.28 4.15 -0.74
C ALA A 627 2.90 4.69 -0.32
N TRP A 628 2.14 5.22 -1.28
CA TRP A 628 0.82 5.83 -1.07
C TRP A 628 -0.30 5.18 -1.92
N TYR A 629 -0.16 3.88 -2.23
CA TYR A 629 -0.97 3.18 -3.23
C TYR A 629 -0.96 3.96 -4.56
N GLN A 630 -2.11 4.35 -5.14
CA GLN A 630 -2.11 5.10 -6.41
C GLN A 630 -1.63 6.54 -6.28
N GLY A 631 -1.54 7.12 -5.08
CA GLY A 631 -0.84 8.39 -4.83
C GLY A 631 0.69 8.31 -4.87
N GLY A 632 1.24 7.27 -5.50
CA GLY A 632 2.65 7.15 -5.85
C GLY A 632 3.59 6.80 -4.69
N ILE A 633 4.78 7.39 -4.74
CA ILE A 633 5.84 7.32 -3.73
C ILE A 633 6.15 8.75 -3.29
N SER A 634 6.14 8.99 -1.98
CA SER A 634 6.60 10.24 -1.38
C SER A 634 7.89 10.03 -0.59
N VAL A 635 8.75 11.04 -0.56
CA VAL A 635 9.97 11.09 0.27
C VAL A 635 9.86 12.30 1.18
N ILE A 636 9.84 12.05 2.48
CA ILE A 636 9.43 12.99 3.52
C ILE A 636 10.64 13.31 4.41
N ASP A 637 10.97 14.59 4.56
CA ASP A 637 11.91 15.07 5.60
C ASP A 637 11.09 15.42 6.85
N PHE A 638 11.33 14.66 7.92
CA PHE A 638 10.66 14.82 9.22
C PHE A 638 11.68 15.02 10.36
N THR A 639 12.88 15.52 10.01
CA THR A 639 13.93 15.84 10.99
C THR A 639 13.48 16.90 12.01
N ASP A 640 12.63 17.82 11.57
CA ASP A 640 11.70 18.54 12.43
C ASP A 640 10.31 17.87 12.30
N PRO A 641 9.87 17.08 13.28
CA PRO A 641 8.63 16.33 13.19
C PRO A 641 7.37 17.20 13.32
N ALA A 642 7.49 18.47 13.73
CA ALA A 642 6.38 19.43 13.73
C ALA A 642 6.19 20.12 12.37
N ASN A 643 7.18 20.04 11.48
CA ASN A 643 7.18 20.66 10.14
C ASN A 643 7.60 19.63 9.06
N ALA A 644 7.10 18.39 9.19
CA ALA A 644 7.37 17.30 8.26
C ALA A 644 6.84 17.63 6.86
N ARG A 645 7.63 17.38 5.81
CA ARG A 645 7.33 17.82 4.44
C ARG A 645 7.83 16.87 3.36
N GLU A 646 7.13 16.85 2.24
CA GLU A 646 7.58 16.21 1.00
C GLU A 646 8.83 16.94 0.46
N ILE A 647 9.88 16.17 0.12
CA ILE A 647 11.12 16.66 -0.51
C ILE A 647 11.40 16.00 -1.86
N ALA A 648 10.75 14.88 -2.17
CA ALA A 648 10.73 14.25 -3.49
C ALA A 648 9.46 13.41 -3.64
N TYR A 649 8.99 13.20 -4.87
CA TYR A 649 7.90 12.28 -5.18
C TYR A 649 8.05 11.64 -6.56
N PHE A 650 7.43 10.49 -6.77
CA PHE A 650 7.19 9.89 -8.08
C PHE A 650 5.78 9.30 -8.10
N ASP A 651 5.00 9.65 -9.12
CA ASP A 651 3.58 9.32 -9.17
C ASP A 651 3.13 8.96 -10.60
N ARG A 652 2.01 8.20 -10.70
CA ARG A 652 1.40 7.79 -11.97
C ARG A 652 -0.12 7.89 -11.88
N GLY A 653 -0.72 8.46 -12.92
CA GLY A 653 -2.18 8.48 -13.07
C GLY A 653 -2.82 7.09 -13.07
N PRO A 654 -4.14 7.01 -12.92
CA PRO A 654 -4.80 5.80 -12.44
C PRO A 654 -4.65 4.62 -13.39
N VAL A 655 -4.72 3.39 -12.86
CA VAL A 655 -4.64 2.16 -13.65
C VAL A 655 -5.73 2.10 -14.74
N ASN A 656 -6.91 2.67 -14.48
CA ASN A 656 -8.02 2.82 -15.42
C ASN A 656 -8.71 4.19 -15.20
N GLY A 657 -9.19 4.84 -16.26
CA GLY A 657 -9.75 6.20 -16.18
C GLY A 657 -11.27 6.26 -15.95
N ASP A 658 -11.96 5.14 -16.05
CA ASP A 658 -13.42 5.02 -16.04
C ASP A 658 -13.93 4.31 -14.77
N HIS A 659 -13.10 3.43 -14.17
CA HIS A 659 -13.41 2.64 -12.98
C HIS A 659 -12.22 2.63 -12.01
N LEU A 660 -12.50 2.66 -10.69
CA LEU A 660 -11.47 2.39 -9.69
C LEU A 660 -10.95 0.96 -9.85
N ALA A 661 -9.65 0.85 -10.12
CA ALA A 661 -8.91 -0.40 -10.15
C ALA A 661 -7.83 -0.36 -9.07
N MET A 662 -7.65 -1.44 -8.32
CA MET A 662 -6.65 -1.50 -7.27
C MET A 662 -5.24 -1.53 -7.87
N GLY A 663 -4.42 -0.52 -7.55
CA GLY A 663 -3.09 -0.36 -8.13
C GLY A 663 -2.18 0.52 -7.27
N GLY A 664 -1.10 0.99 -7.88
CA GLY A 664 -0.11 1.83 -7.19
C GLY A 664 0.81 1.03 -6.28
N PHE A 665 1.60 1.70 -5.46
CA PHE A 665 2.69 1.07 -4.71
C PHE A 665 2.23 0.47 -3.38
N TRP A 666 2.54 -0.81 -3.14
CA TRP A 666 2.38 -1.47 -1.85
C TRP A 666 3.51 -1.08 -0.89
N SER A 667 4.77 -1.17 -1.32
CA SER A 667 5.89 -0.68 -0.51
C SER A 667 6.95 0.02 -1.34
N ALA A 668 7.64 0.96 -0.69
CA ALA A 668 8.73 1.72 -1.28
C ALA A 668 9.93 1.75 -0.32
N TYR A 669 10.97 0.98 -0.60
CA TYR A 669 12.11 0.80 0.32
C TYR A 669 13.42 1.31 -0.26
N TYR A 670 14.18 2.04 0.55
CA TYR A 670 15.58 2.36 0.26
C TYR A 670 16.49 1.16 0.52
N TYR A 671 17.33 0.82 -0.46
CA TYR A 671 18.40 -0.17 -0.31
C TYR A 671 19.58 0.16 -1.24
N GLN A 672 20.80 0.23 -0.68
CA GLN A 672 22.06 0.42 -1.41
C GLN A 672 22.04 1.52 -2.50
N GLY A 673 21.56 2.74 -2.18
CA GLY A 673 21.56 3.86 -3.13
C GLY A 673 20.41 3.87 -4.15
N ARG A 674 19.44 2.95 -4.03
CA ARG A 674 18.21 2.90 -4.81
C ARG A 674 16.97 2.91 -3.91
N ILE A 675 15.84 3.28 -4.50
CA ILE A 675 14.51 3.05 -3.95
C ILE A 675 13.86 1.97 -4.83
N TYR A 676 13.30 0.94 -4.23
CA TYR A 676 12.57 -0.12 -4.93
C TYR A 676 11.10 -0.02 -4.55
N GLY A 677 10.21 -0.08 -5.54
CA GLY A 677 8.76 0.04 -5.34
C GLY A 677 8.00 -1.16 -5.90
N THR A 678 7.31 -1.95 -5.05
CA THR A 678 6.40 -3.00 -5.53
C THR A 678 5.04 -2.37 -5.86
N GLU A 679 4.65 -2.44 -7.12
CA GLU A 679 3.38 -1.90 -7.62
C GLU A 679 2.35 -3.04 -7.73
N ILE A 680 1.20 -2.86 -7.07
CA ILE A 680 0.15 -3.86 -6.84
C ILE A 680 -0.34 -4.49 -8.13
N ALA A 681 -0.47 -3.73 -9.22
CA ALA A 681 -0.99 -4.15 -10.51
C ALA A 681 0.11 -4.31 -11.57
N ARG A 682 1.06 -3.37 -11.64
CA ARG A 682 1.99 -3.18 -12.75
C ARG A 682 3.25 -4.05 -12.64
N GLY A 683 3.91 -4.10 -11.47
CA GLY A 683 5.19 -4.81 -11.33
C GLY A 683 6.13 -4.30 -10.23
N LEU A 684 7.41 -4.12 -10.56
CA LEU A 684 8.49 -3.68 -9.67
C LEU A 684 9.27 -2.52 -10.32
N ASP A 685 9.31 -1.37 -9.67
CA ASP A 685 10.10 -0.22 -10.11
C ASP A 685 11.41 -0.08 -9.33
N VAL A 686 12.40 0.51 -9.98
CA VAL A 686 13.62 1.01 -9.33
C VAL A 686 13.74 2.50 -9.61
N LEU A 687 13.93 3.30 -8.56
CA LEU A 687 14.06 4.75 -8.61
C LEU A 687 15.40 5.19 -7.99
N ALA A 688 15.83 6.40 -8.33
CA ALA A 688 16.98 7.06 -7.76
C ALA A 688 16.63 8.50 -7.37
N LEU A 689 17.09 8.93 -6.19
CA LEU A 689 17.06 10.34 -5.78
C LEU A 689 17.97 11.17 -6.69
N THR A 690 17.53 12.38 -7.02
CA THR A 690 18.33 13.35 -7.80
C THR A 690 18.65 14.57 -6.94
N PRO A 691 19.86 15.17 -7.05
CA PRO A 691 20.23 16.34 -6.27
C PRO A 691 19.27 17.52 -6.45
N SER A 692 18.95 18.21 -5.36
CA SER A 692 18.06 19.36 -5.31
C SER A 692 18.46 20.35 -4.22
N ALA A 693 17.74 21.46 -4.07
CA ALA A 693 17.93 22.38 -2.96
C ALA A 693 17.66 21.72 -1.59
N GLN A 694 16.68 20.81 -1.54
CA GLN A 694 16.27 20.09 -0.33
C GLN A 694 17.19 18.91 0.02
N LEU A 695 17.95 18.36 -0.94
CA LEU A 695 18.79 17.18 -0.76
C LEU A 695 20.01 17.21 -1.70
N SER A 696 21.22 17.41 -1.16
CA SER A 696 22.42 17.58 -1.97
C SER A 696 22.95 16.27 -2.57
N ALA A 697 23.83 16.38 -3.57
CA ALA A 697 24.55 15.23 -4.13
C ALA A 697 25.40 14.50 -3.08
N ASN A 698 26.00 15.24 -2.11
CA ASN A 698 26.75 14.63 -1.02
C ASN A 698 25.83 13.93 -0.03
N GLU A 699 24.63 14.45 0.24
CA GLU A 699 23.63 13.79 1.09
C GLU A 699 23.15 12.46 0.49
N ILE A 700 22.86 12.43 -0.82
CA ILE A 700 22.47 11.21 -1.55
C ILE A 700 23.62 10.18 -1.55
N ALA A 701 24.85 10.63 -1.82
CA ALA A 701 26.02 9.76 -1.83
C ALA A 701 26.42 9.27 -0.43
N ALA A 702 26.22 10.08 0.62
CA ALA A 702 26.45 9.67 2.00
C ALA A 702 25.41 8.65 2.50
N ALA A 703 24.15 8.76 2.05
CA ALA A 703 23.14 7.72 2.29
C ALA A 703 23.52 6.39 1.62
N ALA A 704 24.06 6.43 0.40
CA ALA A 704 24.54 5.23 -0.30
C ALA A 704 25.81 4.60 0.32
N LEU A 705 26.49 5.32 1.23
CA LEU A 705 27.62 4.83 2.03
C LEU A 705 27.21 4.34 3.43
N ALA A 706 25.92 4.37 3.78
CA ALA A 706 25.45 3.98 5.10
C ALA A 706 25.51 2.46 5.30
N ASP A 707 26.07 2.03 6.43
CA ASP A 707 25.95 0.66 6.91
C ASP A 707 24.60 0.49 7.62
N GLN A 708 23.73 -0.31 6.99
CA GLN A 708 22.43 -0.76 7.51
C GLN A 708 22.42 -2.28 7.78
N GLY A 709 23.59 -2.94 7.73
CA GLY A 709 23.72 -4.39 7.69
C GLY A 709 23.64 -5.00 6.28
N PRO A 710 23.93 -6.31 6.13
CA PRO A 710 23.96 -7.00 4.83
C PRO A 710 22.57 -7.40 4.30
N THR A 711 21.52 -7.21 5.10
CA THR A 711 20.17 -7.72 4.88
C THR A 711 19.16 -6.67 5.30
N PHE A 712 18.18 -6.39 4.44
CA PHE A 712 17.01 -5.56 4.76
C PHE A 712 15.79 -6.47 4.80
N ASN A 713 15.05 -6.43 5.90
CA ASN A 713 13.76 -7.08 6.03
C ASN A 713 12.69 -6.03 6.36
N PRO A 714 11.49 -6.12 5.75
CA PRO A 714 10.28 -5.48 6.23
C PRO A 714 10.12 -5.63 7.75
N GLN A 715 9.60 -4.59 8.41
CA GLN A 715 9.39 -4.53 9.86
C GLN A 715 10.62 -4.89 10.74
N GLN A 716 11.86 -4.83 10.21
CA GLN A 716 13.10 -5.03 10.97
C GLN A 716 14.09 -3.89 10.72
N GLN A 717 14.44 -3.14 11.77
CA GLN A 717 15.38 -2.01 11.68
C GLN A 717 16.62 -2.21 12.57
N LEU A 718 17.77 -1.81 12.03
CA LEU A 718 19.07 -1.84 12.70
C LEU A 718 19.63 -0.42 12.82
N PRO A 719 20.48 -0.11 13.82
CA PRO A 719 21.11 1.20 13.96
C PRO A 719 21.99 1.51 12.75
N VAL A 720 21.67 2.61 12.07
CA VAL A 720 22.41 3.05 10.89
C VAL A 720 23.74 3.68 11.29
N ARG A 721 24.80 3.42 10.52
CA ARG A 721 26.13 4.00 10.70
C ARG A 721 26.68 4.57 9.41
N TRP A 722 27.55 5.56 9.50
CA TRP A 722 28.24 6.14 8.34
C TRP A 722 29.76 6.02 8.51
N PRO A 723 30.52 5.69 7.45
CA PRO A 723 31.97 5.64 7.51
C PRO A 723 32.56 7.05 7.66
N ALA A 724 33.72 7.14 8.31
CA ALA A 724 34.53 8.36 8.32
C ALA A 724 35.11 8.63 6.92
N HIS A 725 34.31 9.27 6.06
CA HIS A 725 34.60 9.47 4.64
C HIS A 725 34.29 10.92 4.23
N PRO A 726 35.11 11.58 3.37
CA PRO A 726 34.93 12.99 3.04
C PRO A 726 33.54 13.37 2.52
N VAL A 727 32.84 12.49 1.80
CA VAL A 727 31.46 12.72 1.33
C VAL A 727 30.46 12.86 2.48
N VAL A 728 30.65 12.12 3.58
CA VAL A 728 29.79 12.22 4.79
C VAL A 728 30.02 13.55 5.49
N ALA A 729 31.28 14.00 5.58
CA ALA A 729 31.59 15.34 6.08
C ALA A 729 31.02 16.45 5.17
N LEU A 730 31.12 16.30 3.84
CA LEU A 730 30.53 17.23 2.88
C LEU A 730 29.00 17.28 2.98
N ALA A 731 28.33 16.16 3.25
CA ALA A 731 26.87 16.14 3.49
C ALA A 731 26.48 17.01 4.71
N TYR A 732 27.23 16.95 5.82
CA TYR A 732 27.02 17.85 6.95
C TYR A 732 27.35 19.31 6.61
N VAL A 733 28.40 19.57 5.82
CA VAL A 733 28.74 20.94 5.37
C VAL A 733 27.60 21.54 4.53
N ASP A 734 27.05 20.78 3.59
CA ASP A 734 25.91 21.20 2.76
C ASP A 734 24.65 21.47 3.60
N GLN A 735 24.38 20.62 4.62
CA GLN A 735 23.27 20.83 5.55
C GLN A 735 23.43 22.11 6.39
N LEU A 736 24.65 22.39 6.87
CA LEU A 736 24.96 23.54 7.72
C LEU A 736 25.06 24.86 6.92
N GLU A 737 25.48 24.80 5.64
CA GLU A 737 25.36 25.93 4.71
C GLU A 737 23.88 26.25 4.44
N ARG A 738 23.07 25.23 4.14
CA ARG A 738 21.63 25.37 3.88
C ARG A 738 20.82 25.87 5.09
N SER A 739 21.27 25.60 6.31
CA SER A 739 20.68 26.17 7.54
C SER A 739 21.33 27.49 7.98
N ALA A 740 22.19 28.10 7.15
CA ALA A 740 22.97 29.31 7.43
C ALA A 740 23.83 29.25 8.73
N ALA A 741 24.14 28.05 9.21
CA ALA A 741 24.88 27.81 10.44
C ALA A 741 26.41 27.87 10.25
N LEU A 742 26.90 27.81 9.01
CA LEU A 742 28.30 28.06 8.66
C LEU A 742 28.40 29.22 7.66
N ALA A 743 29.32 30.16 7.92
CA ALA A 743 29.58 31.28 7.03
C ALA A 743 30.29 30.82 5.72
N PRO A 744 30.02 31.42 4.55
CA PRO A 744 30.58 30.98 3.27
C PRO A 744 32.12 30.80 3.22
N PRO A 745 32.96 31.66 3.87
CA PRO A 745 34.41 31.43 3.89
C PRO A 745 34.83 30.16 4.64
N ALA A 746 34.10 29.78 5.68
CA ALA A 746 34.32 28.52 6.41
C ALA A 746 33.90 27.33 5.54
N VAL A 747 32.74 27.41 4.89
CA VAL A 747 32.25 26.37 3.96
C VAL A 747 33.23 26.15 2.80
N ALA A 748 33.76 27.21 2.19
CA ALA A 748 34.76 27.11 1.13
C ALA A 748 36.06 26.44 1.63
N SER A 749 36.52 26.79 2.83
CA SER A 749 37.73 26.20 3.45
C SER A 749 37.56 24.71 3.76
N LEU A 750 36.37 24.33 4.26
CA LEU A 750 35.99 22.94 4.53
C LEU A 750 35.88 22.12 3.23
N ARG A 751 35.17 22.62 2.22
CA ARG A 751 35.05 21.99 0.90
C ARG A 751 36.42 21.77 0.25
N GLN A 752 37.33 22.74 0.33
CA GLN A 752 38.69 22.58 -0.22
C GLN A 752 39.46 21.46 0.46
N ALA A 753 39.50 21.44 1.80
CA ALA A 753 40.24 20.42 2.56
C ALA A 753 39.63 19.01 2.41
N LEU A 754 38.29 18.90 2.36
CA LEU A 754 37.61 17.62 2.12
C LEU A 754 37.75 17.13 0.67
N GLY A 755 37.83 18.04 -0.31
CA GLY A 755 38.18 17.71 -1.70
C GLY A 755 39.60 17.15 -1.82
N GLN A 756 40.58 17.80 -1.17
CA GLN A 756 41.95 17.30 -1.06
C GLN A 756 42.00 15.91 -0.38
N ALA A 757 41.23 15.71 0.69
CA ALA A 757 41.16 14.44 1.40
C ALA A 757 40.57 13.31 0.56
N THR A 758 39.55 13.61 -0.25
CA THR A 758 38.97 12.65 -1.22
C THR A 758 40.03 12.16 -2.21
N ALA A 759 40.84 13.06 -2.75
CA ALA A 759 41.91 12.70 -3.69
C ALA A 759 43.02 11.86 -3.02
N ALA A 760 43.49 12.28 -1.84
CA ALA A 760 44.54 11.57 -1.09
C ALA A 760 44.10 10.16 -0.67
N LEU A 761 42.92 9.99 -0.08
CA LEU A 761 42.39 8.68 0.31
C LEU A 761 42.12 7.78 -0.91
N GLY A 762 41.58 8.33 -2.00
CA GLY A 762 41.39 7.60 -3.26
C GLY A 762 42.71 7.09 -3.85
N ALA A 763 43.77 7.88 -3.77
CA ALA A 763 45.13 7.49 -4.15
C ALA A 763 45.85 6.61 -3.09
N ARG A 764 45.22 6.33 -1.94
CA ARG A 764 45.80 5.65 -0.76
C ARG A 764 47.07 6.34 -0.22
N GLN A 765 47.15 7.66 -0.37
CA GLN A 765 48.26 8.49 0.09
C GLN A 765 48.02 8.99 1.53
N ARG A 766 49.10 9.08 2.31
CA ARG A 766 49.15 9.76 3.60
C ARG A 766 49.55 11.22 3.38
N ASP A 767 48.90 12.13 4.08
CA ASP A 767 49.22 13.55 4.09
C ASP A 767 49.02 14.11 5.51
N ALA A 768 50.12 14.19 6.24
CA ALA A 768 50.15 14.71 7.61
C ALA A 768 49.85 16.22 7.69
N GLN A 769 50.10 17.00 6.63
CA GLN A 769 49.79 18.43 6.60
C GLN A 769 48.29 18.63 6.44
N LEU A 770 47.66 17.89 5.52
CA LEU A 770 46.22 17.88 5.34
C LEU A 770 45.48 17.31 6.56
N ALA A 771 46.01 16.26 7.19
CA ALA A 771 45.49 15.76 8.46
C ALA A 771 45.47 16.84 9.56
N GLY A 772 46.58 17.58 9.71
CA GLY A 772 46.65 18.74 10.62
C GLY A 772 45.67 19.84 10.25
N ARG A 773 45.54 20.17 8.96
CA ARG A 773 44.58 21.17 8.45
C ARG A 773 43.13 20.80 8.75
N LEU A 774 42.75 19.53 8.56
CA LEU A 774 41.41 19.03 8.88
C LEU A 774 41.12 19.11 10.39
N GLN A 775 42.09 18.80 11.24
CA GLN A 775 41.93 18.90 12.70
C GLN A 775 41.79 20.36 13.17
N ALA A 776 42.57 21.29 12.59
CA ALA A 776 42.41 22.72 12.84
C ALA A 776 41.04 23.23 12.40
N LEU A 777 40.59 22.87 11.18
CA LEU A 777 39.26 23.25 10.68
C LEU A 777 38.13 22.65 11.52
N ALA A 778 38.23 21.40 11.98
CA ALA A 778 37.26 20.80 12.88
C ALA A 778 37.12 21.59 14.19
N GLY A 779 38.22 22.12 14.75
CA GLY A 779 38.21 23.03 15.89
C GLY A 779 37.42 24.32 15.66
N THR A 780 37.26 24.77 14.41
CA THR A 780 36.50 25.97 14.04
C THR A 780 35.00 25.73 13.76
N VAL A 781 34.54 24.47 13.72
CA VAL A 781 33.12 24.15 13.50
C VAL A 781 32.34 24.34 14.82
N ALA A 782 32.05 25.60 15.14
CA ALA A 782 31.16 26.01 16.22
C ALA A 782 29.90 26.65 15.62
N VAL A 783 28.73 26.38 16.21
CA VAL A 783 27.43 26.90 15.76
C VAL A 783 26.69 27.55 16.92
N ALA A 784 26.29 28.81 16.75
CA ALA A 784 25.44 29.52 17.70
C ALA A 784 23.95 29.26 17.37
N ALA A 785 23.55 27.99 17.46
CA ALA A 785 22.23 27.51 17.05
C ALA A 785 21.39 27.05 18.25
N ASN A 786 20.14 27.51 18.30
CA ASN A 786 19.17 27.10 19.32
C ASN A 786 18.48 25.76 18.97
N ASP A 787 18.54 25.31 17.71
CA ASP A 787 17.97 24.03 17.29
C ASP A 787 18.96 22.87 17.52
N GLN A 788 18.46 21.75 18.03
CA GLN A 788 19.32 20.61 18.36
C GLN A 788 19.86 19.87 17.12
N ALA A 789 19.22 19.98 15.95
CA ALA A 789 19.64 19.24 14.76
C ALA A 789 20.93 19.83 14.19
N THR A 790 21.02 21.16 14.09
CA THR A 790 22.23 21.89 13.71
C THR A 790 23.38 21.64 14.68
N VAL A 791 23.11 21.63 16.00
CA VAL A 791 24.12 21.30 17.02
C VAL A 791 24.64 19.86 16.86
N ARG A 792 23.76 18.88 16.64
CA ARG A 792 24.15 17.48 16.37
C ARG A 792 24.96 17.34 15.08
N ARG A 793 24.56 17.99 13.98
CA ARG A 793 25.29 18.00 12.70
C ARG A 793 26.68 18.60 12.82
N ALA A 794 26.80 19.72 13.54
CA ALA A 794 28.09 20.36 13.79
C ALA A 794 29.04 19.46 14.62
N ALA A 795 28.51 18.73 15.61
CA ALA A 795 29.30 17.74 16.35
C ALA A 795 29.76 16.57 15.47
N ALA A 796 28.83 15.95 14.74
CA ALA A 796 29.13 14.82 13.86
C ALA A 796 30.11 15.19 12.73
N LEU A 797 30.05 16.43 12.21
CA LEU A 797 31.04 16.96 11.26
C LEU A 797 32.45 16.99 11.86
N ARG A 798 32.62 17.50 13.09
CA ARG A 798 33.93 17.52 13.78
C ARG A 798 34.49 16.12 13.96
N GLU A 799 33.67 15.20 14.47
CA GLU A 799 34.06 13.80 14.71
C GLU A 799 34.46 13.10 13.40
N THR A 800 33.66 13.28 12.35
CA THR A 800 33.94 12.75 11.00
C THR A 800 35.26 13.30 10.45
N MET A 801 35.51 14.61 10.57
CA MET A 801 36.75 15.25 10.11
C MET A 801 37.98 14.78 10.90
N ILE A 802 37.87 14.61 12.22
CA ILE A 802 38.96 14.09 13.06
C ILE A 802 39.29 12.64 12.69
N ALA A 803 38.28 11.83 12.39
CA ALA A 803 38.46 10.44 11.95
C ALA A 803 39.06 10.34 10.53
N ILE A 804 38.65 11.21 9.59
CA ILE A 804 39.31 11.33 8.26
C ILE A 804 40.78 11.73 8.42
N ALA A 805 41.07 12.72 9.28
CA ALA A 805 42.43 13.13 9.56
C ALA A 805 43.29 12.03 10.19
N ALA A 806 42.70 11.09 10.93
CA ALA A 806 43.41 9.92 11.45
C ALA A 806 43.77 8.91 10.36
N GLN A 807 42.99 8.78 9.28
CA GLN A 807 43.29 7.89 8.13
C GLN A 807 44.42 8.43 7.24
N LEU A 808 44.63 9.75 7.22
CA LEU A 808 45.66 10.43 6.43
C LEU A 808 47.04 10.46 7.10
N ARG A 809 47.19 9.89 8.31
CA ARG A 809 48.46 9.82 9.06
C ARG A 809 49.20 8.51 8.81
#